data_AF-A0A4Y9IU79-F1
#
_entry.id   AF-A0A4Y9IU79-F1
#
_cell.length_a   1.000
_cell.length_b   1.000
_cell.length_c   1.000
_cell.angle_alpha   90.00
_cell.angle_beta   90.00
_cell.angle_gamma   90.00
#
_symmetry.space_group_name_H-M   'P 1'
#
loop_
_entity.id
_entity.type
_entity.pdbx_description
1 polymer ?
#
loop_
_entity_poly.entity_id
_entity_poly.type
_entity_poly.pdbx_seq_one_letter_code
_entity_poly.pdbx_strand_id
1 'polypeptide(L)'
;KNVADLPANTQFAFKTPVDTAQAGEIEAIVVVTYPDGSQDEVPVNITVKEKLVTTTESIPFETLYQPDESLNYGERRVDQEGVEGQKEITKDALTQDIKSERVVSNPVQQIIKVGVKPTVTTESIPFNERRENDDTLEKGKEVVAVNGQNGTKTTTVTYTLDEQTGVITPNNPVVETTPAIEKIIKVGTRTKEKPTLDIQRIEKDEDKKSVKVSYTLNDRDSAYVSATAKLYKGTELIREVPITDPTQVLTLTDLNYFTDYTLKTELIYNIGDGNQQEMQIDTEDFRLEYKKVEFKDINTVELYEKDGTAYRQKTSLSALPTDLNHYYIKVKPSQSKEMLLPVSSVEETTKDGVPVYKMTVVLPELIQGMQGEYAQNYAFYIPKNDSVSSTQLNAYRVNYLSVQDATADREVAYANTEKLLPFYNKEYIVRLANQIDVNHKLYSTRLIDVVPMIDQTIVTDVHANKGAINKLMLHYADNTVDYMPLAFKEDFKTTKIAEYTLTGTPLLYTPEMMLTSYAPIIDEVMPTLSAITFDSNEILNTLGISADDSTKSLDDLYLSQAFEKIKANLPQELAKMLSADKAINLPEGSVKETLVNKIKENAASILLGLSYLNRWYNINYDDINVKDLSVYKLDFFGNNQVSTLEHIINVGSAGFDILRASKNVEVFQSKLANVKGKNSVFEYVEAYRQLFTPQKTNNEWLKANSKAYMVESLSTVEDARQKQLNADGQKNNKYSVGIYDRIASDNWEYKNMLLPLLTMEDESMYIISNIATLAFGGYERYSSRAKVTGDEFIQYMRNRVNQGATWQRDYFDFWYKMINEESRDKLFRKILTYDGFFYANDKGGDSWKTLKDKDSSIQNFFGPVGRYYINNGQGAYANGLIIHFISYRMLDRDGAATFTHEMTHNFDGTAYFEGKGRREGLGAEVFARGMLEAPMYVSSSTMGINTLFTDNFDDTNRFHAANPNERYQNLDDVKEYMHNMFDVVYMLEYAEGMAVLKQNASIKKKWYRTIENVLITDKDGNQTHAANRVRPLTDTEVDKLKTFEDLIDNNIINRRSYADDETFKRDSYYNIPILSANYAAIDNKNGAPGDVMYKRIAFELLAAKGYHGGYLPYSSNMYAQEAFDAGYKTWSGWHRRYIGLTTDQFVFDKILAQEYASWADFKKAMYQERINKLSRFKPITIQYELGVPGSTKEITITSFEHYQRLVEQALESDMANIDRATSHAPASWVQLLHSKVYNAYLRQTNDFRTSIFD
;
A
#
# COMPACT_ATOMS: atom_id res chain seq x y z
N LYS A 1 61.44 -61.58 15.43
CA LYS A 1 61.10 -61.97 16.82
C LYS A 1 59.69 -62.56 16.78
N ASN A 2 59.38 -63.68 17.43
CA ASN A 2 57.98 -64.13 17.48
C ASN A 2 57.22 -63.29 18.52
N VAL A 3 55.90 -63.19 18.37
CA VAL A 3 55.04 -62.40 19.27
C VAL A 3 55.16 -62.84 20.73
N ALA A 4 55.37 -64.15 20.95
CA ALA A 4 55.54 -64.74 22.28
C ALA A 4 56.87 -64.41 22.99
N ASP A 5 57.87 -63.88 22.27
CA ASP A 5 59.20 -63.56 22.81
C ASP A 5 59.32 -62.11 23.32
N LEU A 6 58.24 -61.32 23.25
CA LEU A 6 58.24 -59.88 23.56
C LEU A 6 57.63 -59.61 24.95
N PRO A 7 57.91 -58.43 25.56
CA PRO A 7 57.26 -58.02 26.80
C PRO A 7 55.73 -58.05 26.74
N ALA A 8 55.08 -58.46 27.83
CA ALA A 8 53.63 -58.35 27.95
C ALA A 8 53.19 -56.88 27.79
N ASN A 9 52.10 -56.66 27.04
CA ASN A 9 51.58 -55.37 26.58
C ASN A 9 52.34 -54.72 25.38
N THR A 10 53.22 -55.43 24.68
CA THR A 10 53.69 -54.99 23.35
C THR A 10 52.55 -55.00 22.32
N GLN A 11 52.41 -53.93 21.52
CA GLN A 11 51.39 -53.79 20.46
C GLN A 11 52.01 -53.82 19.05
N PHE A 12 51.20 -54.18 18.05
CA PHE A 12 51.59 -54.30 16.64
C PHE A 12 50.55 -53.61 15.73
N ALA A 13 50.99 -52.85 14.73
CA ALA A 13 50.12 -52.25 13.72
C ALA A 13 50.83 -52.13 12.36
N PHE A 14 50.14 -52.39 11.25
CA PHE A 14 50.71 -52.11 9.92
C PHE A 14 50.88 -50.61 9.71
N LYS A 15 52.01 -50.22 9.10
CA LYS A 15 52.33 -48.83 8.76
C LYS A 15 51.45 -48.29 7.61
N THR A 16 51.00 -49.18 6.71
CA THR A 16 50.05 -48.92 5.60
C THR A 16 49.30 -50.20 5.18
N PRO A 17 48.12 -50.12 4.51
CA PRO A 17 47.33 -51.29 4.04
C PRO A 17 47.88 -52.01 2.80
N VAL A 18 47.25 -53.14 2.40
CA VAL A 18 47.67 -54.08 1.33
C VAL A 18 46.46 -54.64 0.54
N ASP A 19 46.64 -55.02 -0.74
CA ASP A 19 45.62 -55.51 -1.70
C ASP A 19 46.14 -56.78 -2.45
N THR A 20 45.30 -57.68 -2.97
CA THR A 20 45.73 -58.99 -3.54
C THR A 20 44.96 -59.48 -4.79
N ALA A 21 44.51 -58.59 -5.69
CA ALA A 21 43.67 -58.96 -6.84
C ALA A 21 44.35 -59.73 -8.00
N GLN A 22 45.66 -60.02 -7.95
CA GLN A 22 46.42 -60.69 -9.01
C GLN A 22 47.48 -61.67 -8.49
N ALA A 23 48.01 -62.52 -9.37
CA ALA A 23 49.13 -63.42 -9.09
C ALA A 23 50.47 -62.65 -8.99
N GLY A 24 50.93 -62.37 -7.76
CA GLY A 24 52.20 -61.70 -7.47
C GLY A 24 52.58 -61.74 -5.98
N GLU A 25 53.75 -61.20 -5.63
CA GLU A 25 54.22 -61.06 -4.25
C GLU A 25 54.14 -59.58 -3.79
N ILE A 26 53.98 -59.33 -2.48
CA ILE A 26 53.75 -57.98 -1.94
C ILE A 26 54.39 -57.85 -0.55
N GLU A 27 55.05 -56.72 -0.28
CA GLU A 27 55.70 -56.42 1.01
C GLU A 27 54.90 -55.40 1.86
N ALA A 28 54.93 -55.54 3.19
CA ALA A 28 54.32 -54.58 4.14
C ALA A 28 55.13 -54.44 5.43
N ILE A 29 55.04 -53.29 6.12
CA ILE A 29 55.76 -52.99 7.38
C ILE A 29 54.80 -52.98 8.57
N VAL A 30 55.21 -53.57 9.70
CA VAL A 30 54.53 -53.59 11.01
C VAL A 30 55.34 -52.79 12.02
N VAL A 31 54.75 -51.74 12.60
CA VAL A 31 55.26 -50.99 13.75
C VAL A 31 54.96 -51.77 15.02
N VAL A 32 55.94 -51.87 15.92
CA VAL A 32 55.87 -52.61 17.19
C VAL A 32 56.13 -51.63 18.33
N THR A 33 55.19 -51.47 19.27
CA THR A 33 55.33 -50.54 20.42
C THR A 33 55.47 -51.30 21.73
N TYR A 34 56.52 -51.02 22.49
CA TYR A 34 56.84 -51.68 23.76
C TYR A 34 56.24 -50.96 24.98
N PRO A 35 56.10 -51.64 26.14
CA PRO A 35 55.44 -51.08 27.33
C PRO A 35 56.15 -49.88 27.99
N ASP A 36 57.41 -49.61 27.65
CA ASP A 36 58.18 -48.45 28.12
C ASP A 36 58.03 -47.22 27.20
N GLY A 37 57.29 -47.35 26.09
CA GLY A 37 57.09 -46.31 25.08
C GLY A 37 58.08 -46.35 23.91
N SER A 38 59.03 -47.30 23.88
CA SER A 38 59.92 -47.49 22.72
C SER A 38 59.24 -48.20 21.55
N GLN A 39 59.79 -48.07 20.32
CA GLN A 39 59.21 -48.64 19.09
C GLN A 39 60.26 -49.29 18.16
N ASP A 40 59.88 -50.39 17.49
CA ASP A 40 60.58 -51.11 16.41
C ASP A 40 59.70 -51.10 15.13
N GLU A 41 60.27 -51.31 13.93
CA GLU A 41 59.52 -51.53 12.66
C GLU A 41 60.00 -52.79 11.90
N VAL A 42 59.09 -53.60 11.30
CA VAL A 42 59.36 -55.00 10.84
C VAL A 42 58.56 -55.43 9.55
N PRO A 43 59.17 -55.95 8.44
CA PRO A 43 58.49 -56.32 7.15
C PRO A 43 58.13 -57.83 6.81
N VAL A 44 57.25 -58.18 5.78
CA VAL A 44 56.60 -59.54 5.41
C VAL A 44 56.04 -59.83 3.89
N ASN A 45 55.79 -61.11 3.30
CA ASN A 45 55.63 -61.59 1.79
C ASN A 45 54.64 -62.84 1.28
N ILE A 46 54.46 -63.32 -0.05
CA ILE A 46 53.44 -64.40 -0.68
C ILE A 46 53.51 -65.04 -2.21
N THR A 47 52.98 -66.28 -2.68
CA THR A 47 52.93 -66.92 -4.14
C THR A 47 52.02 -68.25 -4.62
N VAL A 48 51.72 -68.67 -5.96
CA VAL A 48 50.82 -69.89 -6.54
C VAL A 48 50.89 -70.46 -8.11
N LYS A 49 50.53 -71.76 -8.64
CA LYS A 49 50.40 -72.41 -10.13
C LYS A 49 49.55 -73.81 -10.55
N GLU A 50 49.49 -74.44 -11.83
CA GLU A 50 48.47 -75.50 -12.50
C GLU A 50 48.77 -76.60 -13.76
N LYS A 51 47.87 -77.59 -14.31
CA LYS A 51 47.78 -78.42 -15.71
C LYS A 51 46.70 -79.62 -16.24
N LEU A 52 46.91 -80.74 -17.11
CA LEU A 52 46.05 -81.49 -18.26
C LEU A 52 45.90 -83.16 -18.53
N VAL A 53 45.04 -83.84 -19.49
CA VAL A 53 45.08 -85.25 -20.32
C VAL A 53 43.78 -86.11 -21.02
N THR A 54 43.71 -87.45 -21.55
CA THR A 54 42.94 -88.15 -22.79
C THR A 54 42.42 -89.77 -22.97
N THR A 55 41.64 -90.37 -24.03
CA THR A 55 41.46 -91.85 -24.75
C THR A 55 40.07 -92.71 -25.23
N THR A 56 40.01 -94.00 -25.86
CA THR A 56 39.12 -94.73 -27.02
C THR A 56 38.38 -96.25 -26.97
N GLU A 57 37.63 -96.95 -28.00
CA GLU A 57 36.89 -98.40 -28.06
C GLU A 57 36.01 -99.10 -29.34
N SER A 58 35.32 -100.36 -29.34
CA SER A 58 34.68 -101.29 -30.50
C SER A 58 33.37 -102.32 -30.40
N ILE A 59 32.72 -103.03 -31.47
CA ILE A 59 31.56 -104.17 -31.63
C ILE A 59 31.32 -104.87 -33.12
N PRO A 60 30.71 -106.08 -33.69
CA PRO A 60 28.89 -107.03 -34.31
C PRO A 60 27.83 -108.11 -33.66
N PHE A 61 27.17 -109.11 -34.45
CA PHE A 61 25.79 -109.87 -34.34
C PHE A 61 25.45 -111.38 -34.86
N GLU A 62 24.16 -111.93 -34.75
CA GLU A 62 23.57 -113.30 -35.22
C GLU A 62 21.98 -113.52 -35.52
N THR A 63 21.43 -114.80 -35.58
CA THR A 63 20.00 -115.24 -35.92
C THR A 63 19.29 -116.32 -35.01
N LEU A 64 17.95 -116.29 -34.80
CA LEU A 64 17.16 -117.20 -33.90
C LEU A 64 15.63 -117.42 -34.20
N TYR A 65 15.00 -118.49 -33.65
CA TYR A 65 13.53 -118.63 -33.49
C TYR A 65 13.09 -118.33 -32.03
N GLN A 66 12.37 -119.26 -31.36
CA GLN A 66 12.22 -119.39 -29.89
C GLN A 66 11.05 -118.62 -29.23
N PRO A 67 10.78 -118.73 -27.91
CA PRO A 67 9.43 -118.52 -27.39
C PRO A 67 8.97 -117.07 -27.22
N ASP A 68 7.65 -116.92 -27.22
CA ASP A 68 6.86 -115.75 -26.82
C ASP A 68 5.96 -116.17 -25.65
N GLU A 69 5.90 -115.38 -24.59
CA GLU A 69 5.05 -115.66 -23.41
C GLU A 69 3.84 -114.73 -23.33
N SER A 70 3.76 -113.72 -24.22
CA SER A 70 2.55 -112.92 -24.40
C SER A 70 1.46 -113.73 -25.11
N LEU A 71 1.89 -114.53 -26.10
CA LEU A 71 1.06 -115.46 -26.86
C LEU A 71 0.81 -116.73 -26.06
N ASN A 72 -0.42 -117.25 -26.13
CA ASN A 72 -0.76 -118.51 -25.46
C ASN A 72 -0.04 -119.68 -26.16
N TYR A 73 0.15 -120.79 -25.43
CA TYR A 73 0.71 -122.06 -25.91
C TYR A 73 0.31 -122.40 -27.38
N GLY A 74 1.21 -122.19 -28.34
CA GLY A 74 1.06 -122.61 -29.75
C GLY A 74 1.50 -121.67 -30.91
N GLU A 75 1.71 -120.36 -30.70
CA GLU A 75 1.52 -119.33 -31.76
C GLU A 75 2.80 -118.59 -32.23
N ARG A 76 3.10 -118.45 -33.55
CA ARG A 76 4.41 -117.91 -34.05
C ARG A 76 4.41 -116.54 -34.77
N ARG A 77 5.52 -115.77 -34.69
CA ARG A 77 5.75 -114.45 -35.37
C ARG A 77 7.23 -114.15 -35.72
N VAL A 78 7.56 -113.56 -36.87
CA VAL A 78 8.95 -113.11 -37.25
C VAL A 78 9.22 -111.66 -36.81
N ASP A 79 10.42 -111.31 -36.32
CA ASP A 79 10.79 -109.99 -35.80
C ASP A 79 11.91 -109.18 -36.56
N GLN A 80 13.17 -109.62 -36.83
CA GLN A 80 14.26 -108.74 -37.43
C GLN A 80 15.49 -109.44 -38.17
N GLU A 81 16.70 -108.80 -38.42
CA GLU A 81 18.02 -109.13 -39.17
C GLU A 81 19.35 -108.28 -38.76
N GLY A 82 20.68 -108.72 -38.87
CA GLY A 82 22.11 -107.98 -38.81
C GLY A 82 23.78 -108.54 -38.58
N VAL A 83 24.24 -107.15 -38.38
CA VAL A 83 25.56 -106.25 -38.51
C VAL A 83 26.64 -106.03 -37.30
N GLU A 84 27.82 -105.27 -37.31
CA GLU A 84 28.80 -104.86 -36.16
C GLU A 84 29.38 -103.35 -36.23
N GLY A 85 29.88 -102.73 -35.09
CA GLY A 85 30.28 -101.28 -34.88
C GLY A 85 31.51 -100.76 -34.00
N GLN A 86 31.57 -99.48 -33.53
CA GLN A 86 32.80 -98.80 -32.91
C GLN A 86 32.61 -97.44 -32.12
N LYS A 87 33.68 -96.85 -31.46
CA LYS A 87 33.79 -95.43 -30.89
C LYS A 87 35.23 -94.86 -30.50
N GLU A 88 35.52 -93.53 -30.49
CA GLU A 88 36.79 -92.89 -29.99
C GLU A 88 36.62 -91.55 -29.21
N ILE A 89 37.54 -91.11 -28.31
CA ILE A 89 37.69 -89.67 -27.94
C ILE A 89 39.08 -89.22 -27.39
N THR A 90 39.49 -87.93 -27.54
CA THR A 90 40.75 -87.37 -26.94
C THR A 90 40.66 -85.90 -26.45
N LYS A 91 41.02 -85.60 -25.17
CA LYS A 91 40.89 -84.31 -24.42
C LYS A 91 42.20 -83.51 -24.12
N ASP A 92 42.00 -82.21 -23.84
CA ASP A 92 42.90 -81.11 -23.37
C ASP A 92 42.14 -80.15 -22.40
N ALA A 93 42.80 -79.32 -21.55
CA ALA A 93 42.24 -78.86 -20.25
C ALA A 93 41.97 -77.35 -19.98
N LEU A 94 42.95 -76.48 -19.68
CA LEU A 94 42.66 -75.13 -19.10
C LEU A 94 41.87 -74.23 -20.07
N THR A 95 42.12 -74.37 -21.38
CA THR A 95 41.34 -73.75 -22.46
C THR A 95 40.16 -74.61 -22.95
N GLN A 96 40.03 -75.83 -22.43
CA GLN A 96 39.48 -77.02 -23.13
C GLN A 96 40.22 -77.36 -24.43
N ASP A 97 40.09 -78.62 -24.85
CA ASP A 97 39.60 -79.00 -26.18
C ASP A 97 39.58 -80.52 -26.31
N ILE A 98 38.50 -81.12 -26.81
CA ILE A 98 38.63 -82.46 -27.41
C ILE A 98 39.20 -82.28 -28.82
N LYS A 99 40.34 -82.91 -29.11
CA LYS A 99 41.02 -82.77 -30.40
C LYS A 99 40.74 -83.98 -31.35
N SER A 100 40.07 -85.06 -30.90
CA SER A 100 39.41 -86.08 -31.74
C SER A 100 38.18 -86.79 -31.11
N GLU A 101 37.29 -87.25 -31.98
CA GLU A 101 36.33 -88.38 -31.88
C GLU A 101 36.36 -89.00 -33.30
N ARG A 102 36.35 -90.35 -33.43
CA ARG A 102 35.92 -91.08 -34.65
C ARG A 102 36.14 -92.60 -34.57
N VAL A 103 35.09 -93.42 -34.64
CA VAL A 103 34.96 -94.68 -35.45
C VAL A 103 33.57 -95.32 -35.25
N VAL A 104 32.92 -96.09 -36.16
CA VAL A 104 32.93 -96.11 -37.64
C VAL A 104 31.76 -96.94 -38.27
N SER A 105 31.17 -97.95 -37.59
CA SER A 105 30.07 -98.82 -38.11
C SER A 105 29.08 -99.29 -36.99
N ASN A 106 28.11 -100.20 -37.22
CA ASN A 106 27.06 -100.61 -36.23
C ASN A 106 26.46 -102.06 -36.32
N PRO A 107 25.99 -102.70 -35.20
CA PRO A 107 25.22 -103.97 -35.13
C PRO A 107 23.67 -103.96 -35.11
N VAL A 108 23.03 -105.09 -35.51
CA VAL A 108 21.58 -105.45 -35.37
C VAL A 108 21.42 -107.00 -35.43
N GLN A 109 20.33 -107.69 -34.99
CA GLN A 109 20.22 -109.19 -35.11
C GLN A 109 18.81 -109.79 -35.40
N GLN A 110 18.75 -111.04 -35.91
CA GLN A 110 17.58 -111.69 -36.56
C GLN A 110 16.78 -112.64 -35.64
N ILE A 111 15.55 -112.36 -35.21
CA ILE A 111 14.79 -113.27 -34.29
C ILE A 111 13.32 -113.50 -34.72
N ILE A 112 12.72 -114.63 -34.31
CA ILE A 112 11.32 -115.09 -34.51
C ILE A 112 10.75 -115.51 -33.12
N LYS A 113 9.44 -115.71 -32.96
CA LYS A 113 8.72 -115.83 -31.67
C LYS A 113 7.71 -116.99 -31.68
N VAL A 114 7.43 -117.66 -30.54
CA VAL A 114 6.47 -118.81 -30.40
C VAL A 114 5.79 -118.95 -29.02
N GLY A 115 4.46 -118.89 -28.94
CA GLY A 115 3.66 -118.98 -27.70
C GLY A 115 3.92 -120.19 -26.78
N VAL A 116 4.31 -119.97 -25.51
CA VAL A 116 4.54 -121.03 -24.48
C VAL A 116 3.96 -120.72 -23.08
N LYS A 117 3.22 -119.62 -22.94
CA LYS A 117 2.74 -119.03 -21.67
C LYS A 117 2.47 -120.02 -20.50
N PRO A 118 3.24 -119.97 -19.40
CA PRO A 118 3.07 -120.84 -18.22
C PRO A 118 1.76 -120.68 -17.45
N THR A 119 1.41 -121.69 -16.65
CA THR A 119 0.29 -121.65 -15.68
C THR A 119 0.84 -121.55 -14.24
N VAL A 120 0.30 -120.62 -13.44
CA VAL A 120 0.90 -120.20 -12.15
C VAL A 120 -0.15 -120.10 -11.03
N THR A 121 0.21 -120.38 -9.78
CA THR A 121 -0.68 -120.27 -8.58
C THR A 121 0.13 -119.91 -7.33
N THR A 122 -0.33 -118.95 -6.50
CA THR A 122 0.54 -118.27 -5.50
C THR A 122 -0.12 -117.99 -4.14
N GLU A 123 0.63 -118.20 -3.04
CA GLU A 123 0.34 -117.83 -1.64
C GLU A 123 1.20 -116.62 -1.19
N SER A 124 0.95 -116.00 -0.02
CA SER A 124 1.45 -114.63 0.30
C SER A 124 2.00 -114.41 1.74
N ILE A 125 2.92 -113.45 1.91
CA ILE A 125 3.71 -113.11 3.12
C ILE A 125 3.80 -111.57 3.29
N PRO A 126 3.33 -110.93 4.38
CA PRO A 126 3.15 -109.46 4.45
C PRO A 126 4.41 -108.56 4.56
N PHE A 127 4.26 -107.25 4.30
CA PHE A 127 5.31 -106.19 4.31
C PHE A 127 5.09 -105.03 5.32
N ASN A 128 6.08 -104.11 5.47
CA ASN A 128 6.03 -102.89 6.31
C ASN A 128 5.94 -101.57 5.50
N GLU A 129 5.49 -100.46 6.10
CA GLU A 129 5.38 -99.13 5.44
C GLU A 129 6.29 -98.05 6.06
N ARG A 130 6.86 -97.17 5.21
CA ARG A 130 7.64 -95.96 5.53
C ARG A 130 7.06 -94.75 4.79
N ARG A 131 7.19 -93.56 5.37
CA ARG A 131 6.65 -92.28 4.86
C ARG A 131 7.72 -91.20 4.79
N GLU A 132 7.74 -90.45 3.69
CA GLU A 132 8.73 -89.42 3.36
C GLU A 132 8.01 -88.17 2.80
N ASN A 133 8.51 -86.97 3.06
CA ASN A 133 7.89 -85.73 2.54
C ASN A 133 8.42 -85.41 1.13
N ASP A 134 7.57 -84.76 0.31
CA ASP A 134 7.93 -84.27 -1.02
C ASP A 134 7.39 -82.85 -1.24
N ASP A 135 8.28 -81.89 -1.46
CA ASP A 135 7.99 -80.47 -1.61
C ASP A 135 7.59 -80.05 -3.04
N THR A 136 7.59 -80.99 -3.99
CA THR A 136 7.06 -80.79 -5.35
C THR A 136 5.59 -81.23 -5.46
N LEU A 137 5.16 -82.19 -4.64
CA LEU A 137 3.77 -82.67 -4.57
C LEU A 137 2.88 -81.75 -3.71
N GLU A 138 1.66 -81.49 -4.18
CA GLU A 138 0.70 -80.62 -3.48
C GLU A 138 0.29 -81.15 -2.10
N LYS A 139 0.11 -80.24 -1.14
CA LYS A 139 -0.25 -80.55 0.26
C LYS A 139 -1.42 -81.52 0.32
N GLY A 140 -1.21 -82.66 0.99
CA GLY A 140 -2.24 -83.68 1.20
C GLY A 140 -2.40 -84.70 0.07
N LYS A 141 -1.65 -84.62 -1.04
CA LYS A 141 -1.54 -85.72 -2.01
C LYS A 141 -0.48 -86.71 -1.55
N GLU A 142 -0.91 -87.95 -1.28
CA GLU A 142 0.00 -89.08 -1.06
C GLU A 142 0.23 -89.84 -2.38
N VAL A 143 1.49 -90.04 -2.74
CA VAL A 143 1.90 -90.84 -3.91
C VAL A 143 2.83 -91.95 -3.45
N VAL A 144 2.49 -93.19 -3.77
CA VAL A 144 3.31 -94.35 -3.41
C VAL A 144 4.53 -94.41 -4.34
N ALA A 145 5.69 -94.02 -3.82
CA ALA A 145 6.95 -93.95 -4.59
C ALA A 145 7.61 -95.32 -4.76
N VAL A 146 7.46 -96.22 -3.77
CA VAL A 146 7.76 -97.65 -3.89
C VAL A 146 6.57 -98.40 -3.31
N ASN A 147 5.88 -99.19 -4.12
CA ASN A 147 4.72 -99.93 -3.64
C ASN A 147 5.19 -101.21 -2.95
N GLY A 148 4.90 -101.34 -1.66
CA GLY A 148 5.30 -102.52 -0.89
C GLY A 148 4.64 -103.77 -1.45
N GLN A 149 5.38 -104.86 -1.46
CA GLN A 149 4.91 -106.12 -2.00
C GLN A 149 5.05 -107.19 -0.95
N ASN A 150 3.95 -107.94 -0.76
CA ASN A 150 4.01 -109.15 0.01
C ASN A 150 5.00 -110.11 -0.67
N GLY A 151 5.85 -110.76 0.12
CA GLY A 151 6.53 -111.95 -0.32
C GLY A 151 5.51 -113.01 -0.76
N THR A 152 5.95 -113.98 -1.56
CA THR A 152 5.08 -114.92 -2.24
C THR A 152 5.64 -116.33 -2.21
N LYS A 153 4.76 -117.33 -2.30
CA LYS A 153 5.14 -118.74 -2.53
C LYS A 153 4.36 -119.23 -3.74
N THR A 154 5.07 -119.51 -4.82
CA THR A 154 4.49 -119.65 -6.18
C THR A 154 4.70 -121.06 -6.71
N THR A 155 3.67 -121.66 -7.28
CA THR A 155 3.70 -122.96 -7.98
C THR A 155 3.47 -122.74 -9.47
N THR A 156 4.35 -123.27 -10.33
CA THR A 156 4.36 -122.99 -11.77
C THR A 156 4.45 -124.28 -12.58
N VAL A 157 3.60 -124.42 -13.61
CA VAL A 157 3.68 -125.44 -14.66
C VAL A 157 4.07 -124.75 -15.97
N THR A 158 5.21 -125.13 -16.54
CA THR A 158 5.76 -124.56 -17.79
C THR A 158 5.55 -125.49 -18.98
N TYR A 159 5.72 -124.92 -20.18
CA TYR A 159 5.74 -125.67 -21.44
C TYR A 159 7.08 -125.42 -22.16
N THR A 160 7.74 -126.48 -22.64
CA THR A 160 9.01 -126.42 -23.36
C THR A 160 8.78 -126.43 -24.86
N LEU A 161 9.45 -125.54 -25.59
CA LEU A 161 9.44 -125.43 -27.05
C LEU A 161 10.73 -126.03 -27.65
N ASP A 162 10.63 -126.71 -28.80
CA ASP A 162 11.79 -127.00 -29.65
C ASP A 162 12.24 -125.75 -30.41
N GLU A 163 13.48 -125.33 -30.22
CA GLU A 163 13.94 -124.02 -30.66
C GLU A 163 14.43 -123.94 -32.11
N GLN A 164 14.33 -125.03 -32.87
CA GLN A 164 14.53 -125.06 -34.32
C GLN A 164 13.30 -125.60 -35.08
N THR A 165 12.57 -126.57 -34.51
CA THR A 165 11.37 -127.15 -35.14
C THR A 165 10.06 -126.55 -34.60
N GLY A 166 10.00 -126.17 -33.33
CA GLY A 166 8.89 -125.50 -32.65
C GLY A 166 7.66 -126.36 -32.34
N VAL A 167 7.88 -127.59 -31.88
CA VAL A 167 6.90 -128.42 -31.15
C VAL A 167 6.90 -128.03 -29.66
N ILE A 168 5.81 -128.20 -28.91
CA ILE A 168 5.68 -127.74 -27.51
C ILE A 168 5.20 -128.87 -26.57
N THR A 169 5.64 -128.90 -25.30
CA THR A 169 5.35 -130.00 -24.34
C THR A 169 5.31 -129.53 -22.86
N PRO A 170 4.33 -129.93 -22.03
CA PRO A 170 4.25 -129.54 -20.61
C PRO A 170 5.26 -130.25 -19.68
N ASN A 171 5.69 -129.55 -18.62
CA ASN A 171 6.67 -130.00 -17.62
C ASN A 171 6.06 -130.30 -16.23
N ASN A 172 6.86 -130.90 -15.34
CA ASN A 172 6.52 -131.04 -13.91
C ASN A 172 6.44 -129.67 -13.20
N PRO A 173 5.56 -129.51 -12.18
CA PRO A 173 5.43 -128.27 -11.44
C PRO A 173 6.65 -127.94 -10.56
N VAL A 174 7.03 -126.67 -10.53
CA VAL A 174 8.10 -126.08 -9.70
C VAL A 174 7.48 -125.19 -8.62
N VAL A 175 8.11 -125.09 -7.43
CA VAL A 175 7.68 -124.21 -6.34
C VAL A 175 8.81 -123.26 -5.92
N GLU A 176 8.54 -121.96 -5.93
CA GLU A 176 9.47 -120.88 -5.56
C GLU A 176 8.96 -120.07 -4.35
N THR A 177 9.83 -119.24 -3.75
CA THR A 177 9.45 -118.35 -2.62
C THR A 177 10.25 -117.04 -2.63
N THR A 178 9.56 -115.91 -2.45
CA THR A 178 10.08 -114.54 -2.54
C THR A 178 9.90 -113.81 -1.21
N PRO A 179 10.89 -113.04 -0.70
CA PRO A 179 10.73 -112.20 0.49
C PRO A 179 9.91 -110.92 0.21
N ALA A 180 9.44 -110.25 1.27
CA ALA A 180 8.61 -109.06 1.18
C ALA A 180 9.42 -107.76 1.00
N ILE A 181 8.81 -106.74 0.37
CA ILE A 181 9.40 -105.44 0.05
C ILE A 181 8.61 -104.33 0.75
N GLU A 182 9.30 -103.40 1.43
CA GLU A 182 8.65 -102.29 2.15
C GLU A 182 8.00 -101.26 1.21
N LYS A 183 6.91 -100.65 1.68
CA LYS A 183 6.17 -99.58 0.98
C LYS A 183 6.71 -98.21 1.37
N ILE A 184 7.08 -97.37 0.40
CA ILE A 184 7.46 -95.98 0.61
C ILE A 184 6.38 -95.07 0.02
N ILE A 185 5.75 -94.26 0.87
CA ILE A 185 4.81 -93.21 0.45
C ILE A 185 5.48 -91.85 0.55
N LYS A 186 5.42 -91.08 -0.55
CA LYS A 186 5.72 -89.66 -0.56
C LYS A 186 4.47 -88.86 -0.25
N VAL A 187 4.55 -87.99 0.75
CA VAL A 187 3.47 -87.10 1.20
C VAL A 187 3.78 -85.69 0.71
N GLY A 188 2.91 -85.15 -0.14
CA GLY A 188 3.06 -83.80 -0.68
C GLY A 188 2.98 -82.72 0.40
N THR A 189 3.91 -81.76 0.35
CA THR A 189 3.98 -80.62 1.26
C THR A 189 3.90 -79.25 0.56
N ARG A 190 3.77 -79.18 -0.77
CA ARG A 190 3.64 -77.91 -1.51
C ARG A 190 2.27 -77.26 -1.26
N THR A 191 2.22 -76.19 -0.48
CA THR A 191 1.08 -75.26 -0.46
C THR A 191 1.12 -74.36 -1.69
N LYS A 192 -0.03 -74.00 -2.24
CA LYS A 192 -0.15 -72.96 -3.27
C LYS A 192 0.18 -71.58 -2.69
N GLU A 193 0.67 -70.66 -3.52
CA GLU A 193 0.72 -69.24 -3.15
C GLU A 193 -0.70 -68.70 -2.89
N LYS A 194 -0.88 -67.88 -1.85
CA LYS A 194 -2.14 -67.16 -1.57
C LYS A 194 -2.33 -66.08 -2.64
N PRO A 195 -3.51 -65.98 -3.27
CA PRO A 195 -3.79 -64.90 -4.23
C PRO A 195 -4.09 -63.58 -3.50
N THR A 196 -3.88 -62.45 -4.19
CA THR A 196 -4.40 -61.14 -3.77
C THR A 196 -5.39 -60.60 -4.78
N LEU A 197 -6.34 -59.79 -4.31
CA LEU A 197 -7.29 -59.07 -5.17
C LEU A 197 -7.30 -57.59 -4.78
N ASP A 198 -6.38 -56.86 -5.39
CA ASP A 198 -6.02 -55.49 -5.03
C ASP A 198 -6.88 -54.48 -5.82
N ILE A 199 -7.32 -53.40 -5.19
CA ILE A 199 -8.15 -52.35 -5.80
C ILE A 199 -7.25 -51.50 -6.70
N GLN A 200 -7.45 -51.58 -8.01
CA GLN A 200 -6.63 -50.86 -8.98
C GLN A 200 -7.05 -49.39 -9.10
N ARG A 201 -8.37 -49.12 -9.08
CA ARG A 201 -8.93 -47.78 -9.28
C ARG A 201 -10.40 -47.72 -8.89
N ILE A 202 -10.81 -46.59 -8.30
CA ILE A 202 -12.21 -46.19 -8.16
C ILE A 202 -12.49 -44.99 -9.08
N GLU A 203 -13.39 -45.13 -10.05
CA GLU A 203 -13.96 -44.00 -10.82
C GLU A 203 -15.29 -43.57 -10.21
N LYS A 204 -15.48 -42.26 -10.03
CA LYS A 204 -16.73 -41.70 -9.49
C LYS A 204 -17.67 -41.29 -10.64
N ASP A 205 -18.92 -41.74 -10.59
CA ASP A 205 -19.99 -41.33 -11.49
C ASP A 205 -21.06 -40.63 -10.64
N GLU A 206 -20.75 -39.39 -10.28
CA GLU A 206 -21.48 -38.57 -9.30
C GLU A 206 -22.93 -38.34 -9.74
N ASP A 207 -23.16 -38.04 -11.02
CA ASP A 207 -24.50 -37.84 -11.58
C ASP A 207 -25.41 -39.09 -11.52
N LYS A 208 -24.83 -40.29 -11.35
CA LYS A 208 -25.58 -41.56 -11.15
C LYS A 208 -25.51 -42.08 -9.71
N LYS A 209 -25.00 -41.31 -8.76
CA LYS A 209 -24.81 -41.75 -7.35
C LYS A 209 -24.06 -43.09 -7.26
N SER A 210 -22.99 -43.23 -8.04
CA SER A 210 -22.28 -44.51 -8.18
C SER A 210 -20.77 -44.38 -8.26
N VAL A 211 -20.08 -45.49 -7.95
CA VAL A 211 -18.65 -45.67 -8.28
C VAL A 211 -18.44 -46.95 -9.07
N LYS A 212 -17.43 -46.93 -9.93
CA LYS A 212 -16.90 -48.08 -10.66
C LYS A 212 -15.57 -48.47 -10.04
N VAL A 213 -15.38 -49.75 -9.76
CA VAL A 213 -14.19 -50.30 -9.12
C VAL A 213 -13.55 -51.33 -10.05
N SER A 214 -12.28 -51.09 -10.39
CA SER A 214 -11.43 -52.06 -11.09
C SER A 214 -10.52 -52.76 -10.08
N TYR A 215 -10.33 -54.06 -10.23
CA TYR A 215 -9.44 -54.87 -9.40
C TYR A 215 -8.29 -55.46 -10.23
N THR A 216 -7.22 -55.89 -9.56
CA THR A 216 -6.15 -56.70 -10.15
C THR A 216 -6.06 -58.02 -9.38
N LEU A 217 -6.39 -59.14 -10.02
CA LEU A 217 -6.22 -60.48 -9.45
C LEU A 217 -4.79 -60.97 -9.66
N ASN A 218 -4.06 -61.18 -8.57
CA ASN A 218 -2.75 -61.81 -8.58
C ASN A 218 -2.89 -63.27 -8.09
N ASP A 219 -3.19 -64.20 -8.99
CA ASP A 219 -3.32 -65.64 -8.68
C ASP A 219 -2.43 -66.49 -9.60
N ARG A 220 -1.29 -66.95 -9.08
CA ARG A 220 -0.29 -67.71 -9.83
C ARG A 220 -0.51 -69.22 -9.81
N ASP A 221 -1.11 -69.74 -8.75
CA ASP A 221 -1.28 -71.18 -8.51
C ASP A 221 -2.71 -71.67 -8.80
N SER A 222 -3.60 -70.78 -9.26
CA SER A 222 -5.05 -71.02 -9.39
C SER A 222 -5.67 -71.42 -8.04
N ALA A 223 -5.57 -70.52 -7.08
CA ALA A 223 -6.07 -70.65 -5.71
C ALA A 223 -7.27 -69.73 -5.41
N TYR A 224 -7.64 -68.79 -6.29
CA TYR A 224 -8.83 -67.95 -6.18
C TYR A 224 -10.12 -68.80 -6.24
N VAL A 225 -11.08 -68.53 -5.37
CA VAL A 225 -12.41 -69.15 -5.40
C VAL A 225 -13.49 -68.11 -5.67
N SER A 226 -13.53 -67.04 -4.89
CA SER A 226 -14.44 -65.89 -5.08
C SER A 226 -14.02 -64.71 -4.21
N ALA A 227 -14.56 -63.53 -4.45
CA ALA A 227 -14.38 -62.37 -3.57
C ALA A 227 -15.68 -61.58 -3.41
N THR A 228 -15.75 -60.78 -2.35
CA THR A 228 -16.88 -59.92 -2.01
C THR A 228 -16.39 -58.53 -1.66
N ALA A 229 -16.88 -57.53 -2.38
CA ALA A 229 -16.66 -56.13 -2.08
C ALA A 229 -17.55 -55.71 -0.89
N LYS A 230 -16.95 -55.21 0.19
CA LYS A 230 -17.65 -54.80 1.42
C LYS A 230 -17.52 -53.29 1.60
N LEU A 231 -18.66 -52.61 1.56
CA LEU A 231 -18.78 -51.16 1.64
C LEU A 231 -19.19 -50.76 3.05
N TYR A 232 -18.36 -49.95 3.70
CA TYR A 232 -18.57 -49.44 5.04
C TYR A 232 -18.90 -47.94 5.01
N LYS A 233 -19.68 -47.47 5.99
CA LYS A 233 -19.84 -46.06 6.35
C LYS A 233 -19.25 -45.86 7.75
N GLY A 234 -18.05 -45.30 7.83
CA GLY A 234 -17.25 -45.35 9.06
C GLY A 234 -17.00 -46.81 9.48
N THR A 235 -17.43 -47.20 10.67
CA THR A 235 -17.31 -48.59 11.16
C THR A 235 -18.50 -49.50 10.80
N GLU A 236 -19.59 -48.97 10.24
CA GLU A 236 -20.80 -49.73 9.93
C GLU A 236 -20.71 -50.37 8.54
N LEU A 237 -20.87 -51.69 8.42
CA LEU A 237 -20.99 -52.38 7.14
C LEU A 237 -22.39 -52.15 6.55
N ILE A 238 -22.48 -51.45 5.41
CA ILE A 238 -23.75 -51.04 4.81
C ILE A 238 -24.12 -51.82 3.54
N ARG A 239 -23.16 -52.49 2.89
CA ARG A 239 -23.42 -53.35 1.73
C ARG A 239 -22.31 -54.37 1.50
N GLU A 240 -22.69 -55.58 1.09
CA GLU A 240 -21.80 -56.58 0.51
C GLU A 240 -22.22 -56.82 -0.95
N VAL A 241 -21.24 -56.94 -1.86
CA VAL A 241 -21.51 -57.18 -3.30
C VAL A 241 -20.50 -58.21 -3.83
N PRO A 242 -20.95 -59.36 -4.38
CA PRO A 242 -20.04 -60.39 -4.87
C PRO A 242 -19.30 -59.95 -6.14
N ILE A 243 -18.00 -60.24 -6.21
CA ILE A 243 -17.14 -59.98 -7.36
C ILE A 243 -17.20 -61.23 -8.25
N THR A 244 -18.17 -61.26 -9.17
CA THR A 244 -18.46 -62.41 -10.04
C THR A 244 -17.37 -62.67 -11.09
N ASP A 245 -16.66 -61.62 -11.51
CA ASP A 245 -15.49 -61.69 -12.38
C ASP A 245 -14.53 -60.56 -11.97
N PRO A 246 -13.36 -60.87 -11.38
CA PRO A 246 -12.40 -59.86 -10.92
C PRO A 246 -11.67 -59.13 -12.07
N THR A 247 -11.86 -59.55 -13.33
CA THR A 247 -11.34 -58.85 -14.52
C THR A 247 -12.30 -57.78 -15.05
N GLN A 248 -13.53 -57.73 -14.53
CA GLN A 248 -14.56 -56.77 -14.93
C GLN A 248 -14.77 -55.66 -13.90
N VAL A 249 -15.30 -54.53 -14.37
CA VAL A 249 -15.53 -53.34 -13.54
C VAL A 249 -16.80 -53.51 -12.71
N LEU A 250 -16.65 -53.61 -11.39
CA LEU A 250 -17.76 -53.64 -10.44
C LEU A 250 -18.39 -52.25 -10.33
N THR A 251 -19.71 -52.13 -10.45
CA THR A 251 -20.42 -50.85 -10.22
C THR A 251 -21.21 -50.89 -8.92
N LEU A 252 -20.95 -49.95 -8.02
CA LEU A 252 -21.67 -49.75 -6.77
C LEU A 252 -22.61 -48.54 -6.94
N THR A 253 -23.92 -48.75 -6.92
CA THR A 253 -24.97 -47.73 -7.14
C THR A 253 -25.61 -47.26 -5.83
N ASP A 254 -26.52 -46.29 -5.91
CA ASP A 254 -27.40 -45.88 -4.80
C ASP A 254 -26.60 -45.42 -3.57
N LEU A 255 -25.58 -44.59 -3.83
CA LEU A 255 -24.68 -44.02 -2.84
C LEU A 255 -25.14 -42.59 -2.47
N ASN A 256 -25.05 -42.24 -1.20
CA ASN A 256 -25.38 -40.89 -0.75
C ASN A 256 -24.22 -39.94 -0.99
N TYR A 257 -24.53 -38.73 -1.45
CA TYR A 257 -23.56 -37.65 -1.53
C TYR A 257 -23.03 -37.25 -0.16
N PHE A 258 -21.82 -36.70 -0.15
CA PHE A 258 -21.15 -36.13 1.02
C PHE A 258 -20.92 -37.10 2.20
N THR A 259 -21.23 -38.38 2.01
CA THR A 259 -20.98 -39.49 2.93
C THR A 259 -19.62 -40.10 2.62
N ASP A 260 -18.79 -40.24 3.65
CA ASP A 260 -17.52 -40.95 3.56
C ASP A 260 -17.74 -42.47 3.65
N TYR A 261 -17.17 -43.21 2.69
CA TYR A 261 -17.27 -44.66 2.58
C TYR A 261 -15.88 -45.30 2.52
N THR A 262 -15.72 -46.46 3.15
CA THR A 262 -14.53 -47.30 3.01
C THR A 262 -14.89 -48.56 2.25
N LEU A 263 -14.20 -48.83 1.14
CA LEU A 263 -14.29 -50.09 0.42
C LEU A 263 -13.22 -51.07 0.90
N LYS A 264 -13.60 -52.32 1.14
CA LYS A 264 -12.68 -53.40 1.53
C LYS A 264 -13.02 -54.67 0.75
N THR A 265 -12.01 -55.43 0.35
CA THR A 265 -12.20 -56.70 -0.36
C THR A 265 -12.12 -57.87 0.63
N GLU A 266 -13.14 -58.72 0.67
CA GLU A 266 -13.05 -60.04 1.30
C GLU A 266 -12.75 -61.09 0.24
N LEU A 267 -11.71 -61.91 0.46
CA LEU A 267 -11.23 -62.89 -0.49
C LEU A 267 -11.44 -64.31 0.05
N ILE A 268 -12.02 -65.18 -0.77
CA ILE A 268 -12.11 -66.61 -0.50
C ILE A 268 -11.18 -67.33 -1.47
N TYR A 269 -10.25 -68.10 -0.92
CA TYR A 269 -9.19 -68.78 -1.66
C TYR A 269 -8.92 -70.17 -1.07
N ASN A 270 -8.25 -71.06 -1.82
CA ASN A 270 -7.95 -72.42 -1.37
C ASN A 270 -6.51 -72.81 -1.74
N ILE A 271 -5.62 -72.80 -0.75
CA ILE A 271 -4.20 -73.15 -0.90
C ILE A 271 -3.90 -74.66 -0.77
N GLY A 272 -4.93 -75.51 -0.79
CA GLY A 272 -4.84 -76.95 -0.54
C GLY A 272 -5.20 -77.36 0.90
N ASP A 273 -5.97 -76.52 1.62
CA ASP A 273 -6.36 -76.77 3.02
C ASP A 273 -7.79 -76.26 3.31
N GLY A 274 -8.72 -76.63 2.41
CA GLY A 274 -10.07 -76.08 2.38
C GLY A 274 -10.16 -74.64 1.87
N ASN A 275 -11.38 -74.12 1.78
CA ASN A 275 -11.61 -72.71 1.45
C ASN A 275 -11.35 -71.86 2.70
N GLN A 276 -10.39 -70.96 2.59
CA GLN A 276 -10.04 -69.97 3.60
C GLN A 276 -10.63 -68.61 3.19
N GLN A 277 -11.04 -67.80 4.17
CA GLN A 277 -11.70 -66.50 3.98
C GLN A 277 -10.91 -65.42 4.73
N GLU A 278 -10.50 -64.37 4.04
CA GLU A 278 -9.66 -63.31 4.62
C GLU A 278 -9.99 -61.94 4.03
N MET A 279 -10.11 -60.92 4.88
CA MET A 279 -10.12 -59.53 4.42
C MET A 279 -8.75 -59.19 3.82
N GLN A 280 -8.72 -58.59 2.64
CA GLN A 280 -7.51 -57.98 2.12
C GLN A 280 -7.08 -56.81 3.02
N ILE A 281 -5.78 -56.57 3.10
CA ILE A 281 -5.19 -55.41 3.80
C ILE A 281 -5.52 -54.12 3.03
N ASP A 282 -5.69 -54.24 1.72
CA ASP A 282 -6.02 -53.15 0.82
C ASP A 282 -7.46 -52.62 1.06
N THR A 283 -7.56 -51.31 1.24
CA THR A 283 -8.82 -50.60 1.54
C THR A 283 -8.79 -49.19 0.96
N GLU A 284 -9.83 -48.81 0.23
CA GLU A 284 -9.92 -47.52 -0.45
C GLU A 284 -11.07 -46.67 0.10
N ASP A 285 -10.75 -45.47 0.57
CA ASP A 285 -11.73 -44.50 1.08
C ASP A 285 -12.23 -43.58 -0.04
N PHE A 286 -13.55 -43.44 -0.18
CA PHE A 286 -14.13 -42.56 -1.17
C PHE A 286 -15.41 -41.84 -0.69
N ARG A 287 -15.65 -40.67 -1.30
CA ARG A 287 -16.86 -39.85 -1.15
C ARG A 287 -17.30 -39.34 -2.51
N LEU A 288 -18.60 -39.33 -2.77
CA LEU A 288 -19.20 -38.62 -3.91
C LEU A 288 -19.53 -37.18 -3.51
N GLU A 289 -19.11 -36.19 -4.30
CA GLU A 289 -19.38 -34.78 -4.01
C GLU A 289 -20.28 -34.20 -5.09
N TYR A 290 -21.56 -33.96 -4.78
CA TYR A 290 -22.48 -33.36 -5.75
C TYR A 290 -22.25 -31.86 -5.86
N LYS A 291 -21.19 -31.54 -6.60
CA LYS A 291 -20.63 -30.21 -6.83
C LYS A 291 -20.92 -29.81 -8.27
N LYS A 292 -21.84 -28.86 -8.43
CA LYS A 292 -22.43 -28.44 -9.71
C LYS A 292 -22.65 -26.93 -9.72
N VAL A 293 -22.92 -26.37 -10.89
CA VAL A 293 -23.18 -24.93 -11.08
C VAL A 293 -24.68 -24.66 -11.00
N GLU A 294 -25.12 -23.77 -10.11
CA GLU A 294 -26.53 -23.41 -9.90
C GLU A 294 -26.71 -21.88 -9.86
N PHE A 295 -27.53 -21.34 -10.76
CA PHE A 295 -28.01 -19.97 -10.67
C PHE A 295 -29.03 -19.85 -9.54
N LYS A 296 -28.77 -18.96 -8.58
CA LYS A 296 -29.58 -18.75 -7.37
C LYS A 296 -30.20 -17.35 -7.36
N ASP A 297 -31.21 -17.16 -6.53
CA ASP A 297 -31.72 -15.85 -6.12
C ASP A 297 -32.14 -14.89 -7.25
N ILE A 298 -32.65 -15.45 -8.35
CA ILE A 298 -33.06 -14.71 -9.55
C ILE A 298 -34.22 -13.76 -9.24
N ASN A 299 -33.97 -12.45 -9.32
CA ASN A 299 -34.99 -11.40 -9.26
C ASN A 299 -35.71 -11.25 -10.59
N THR A 300 -34.94 -11.08 -11.67
CA THR A 300 -35.43 -10.63 -12.98
C THR A 300 -34.72 -11.38 -14.09
N VAL A 301 -35.45 -11.71 -15.15
CA VAL A 301 -34.92 -12.31 -16.37
C VAL A 301 -35.43 -11.50 -17.56
N GLU A 302 -34.51 -10.96 -18.34
CA GLU A 302 -34.79 -10.03 -19.43
C GLU A 302 -34.25 -10.62 -20.74
N LEU A 303 -35.11 -10.76 -21.75
CA LEU A 303 -34.67 -11.11 -23.10
C LEU A 303 -34.20 -9.84 -23.82
N TYR A 304 -33.10 -9.94 -24.55
CA TYR A 304 -32.63 -8.93 -25.49
C TYR A 304 -32.57 -9.52 -26.91
N GLU A 305 -33.00 -8.73 -27.89
CA GLU A 305 -33.05 -9.07 -29.32
C GLU A 305 -32.27 -8.02 -30.13
N LYS A 306 -31.53 -8.45 -31.15
CA LYS A 306 -30.80 -7.58 -32.07
C LYS A 306 -31.76 -6.80 -32.99
N ASP A 307 -31.63 -5.48 -32.98
CA ASP A 307 -32.40 -4.54 -33.81
C ASP A 307 -31.40 -3.58 -34.49
N GLY A 308 -30.99 -3.95 -35.71
CA GLY A 308 -29.88 -3.30 -36.42
C GLY A 308 -28.53 -3.62 -35.77
N THR A 309 -27.82 -2.59 -35.30
CA THR A 309 -26.53 -2.68 -34.60
C THR A 309 -26.65 -2.73 -33.08
N ALA A 310 -27.85 -2.54 -32.53
CA ALA A 310 -28.10 -2.46 -31.10
C ALA A 310 -28.96 -3.63 -30.60
N TYR A 311 -28.85 -3.99 -29.32
CA TYR A 311 -29.71 -4.99 -28.70
C TYR A 311 -30.77 -4.30 -27.83
N ARG A 312 -32.05 -4.65 -28.04
CA ARG A 312 -33.20 -4.05 -27.36
C ARG A 312 -33.92 -5.08 -26.50
N GLN A 313 -34.35 -4.68 -25.31
CA GLN A 313 -35.11 -5.53 -24.40
C GLN A 313 -36.47 -5.91 -25.03
N LYS A 314 -36.89 -7.16 -24.83
CA LYS A 314 -38.21 -7.68 -25.20
C LYS A 314 -38.88 -8.29 -23.98
N THR A 315 -40.11 -7.85 -23.70
CA THR A 315 -40.94 -8.33 -22.58
C THR A 315 -41.64 -9.65 -22.91
N SER A 316 -41.98 -9.84 -24.18
CA SER A 316 -42.61 -11.05 -24.74
C SER A 316 -42.13 -11.28 -26.18
N LEU A 317 -42.41 -12.47 -26.73
CA LEU A 317 -42.18 -12.81 -28.14
C LEU A 317 -43.46 -13.30 -28.80
N SER A 318 -43.78 -12.78 -29.99
CA SER A 318 -44.96 -13.19 -30.76
C SER A 318 -44.74 -14.42 -31.66
N ALA A 319 -43.49 -14.82 -31.89
CA ALA A 319 -43.09 -15.95 -32.73
C ALA A 319 -41.83 -16.63 -32.19
N LEU A 320 -41.56 -17.86 -32.65
CA LEU A 320 -40.37 -18.62 -32.30
C LEU A 320 -39.13 -18.02 -33.01
N PRO A 321 -38.04 -17.68 -32.29
CA PRO A 321 -36.78 -17.23 -32.89
C PRO A 321 -36.19 -18.22 -33.90
N THR A 322 -35.69 -17.71 -35.03
CA THR A 322 -35.04 -18.50 -36.09
C THR A 322 -33.52 -18.44 -36.08
N ASP A 323 -32.93 -17.34 -35.60
CA ASP A 323 -31.49 -17.21 -35.36
C ASP A 323 -31.23 -16.81 -33.90
N LEU A 324 -30.72 -17.75 -33.11
CA LEU A 324 -30.46 -17.55 -31.68
C LEU A 324 -29.26 -16.63 -31.42
N ASN A 325 -28.38 -16.40 -32.41
CA ASN A 325 -27.25 -15.47 -32.28
C ASN A 325 -27.71 -14.01 -32.19
N HIS A 326 -28.97 -13.71 -32.54
CA HIS A 326 -29.58 -12.39 -32.35
C HIS A 326 -30.16 -12.18 -30.95
N TYR A 327 -30.03 -13.14 -30.03
CA TYR A 327 -30.62 -13.04 -28.69
C TYR A 327 -29.59 -13.28 -27.58
N TYR A 328 -29.84 -12.69 -26.41
CA TYR A 328 -29.26 -13.11 -25.15
C TYR A 328 -30.25 -12.89 -24.01
N ILE A 329 -30.05 -13.64 -22.93
CA ILE A 329 -30.81 -13.51 -21.68
C ILE A 329 -29.93 -12.79 -20.67
N LYS A 330 -30.46 -11.72 -20.09
CA LYS A 330 -29.89 -11.03 -18.95
C LYS A 330 -30.58 -11.49 -17.67
N VAL A 331 -29.85 -12.24 -16.85
CA VAL A 331 -30.29 -12.69 -15.52
C VAL A 331 -29.83 -11.67 -14.48
N LYS A 332 -30.71 -11.28 -13.55
CA LYS A 332 -30.40 -10.40 -12.43
C LYS A 332 -30.67 -11.13 -11.11
N PRO A 333 -29.65 -11.67 -10.43
CA PRO A 333 -29.77 -12.21 -9.07
C PRO A 333 -30.04 -11.14 -8.01
N SER A 334 -30.23 -11.57 -6.75
CA SER A 334 -30.43 -10.70 -5.60
C SER A 334 -29.14 -10.40 -4.82
N GLN A 335 -28.26 -11.40 -4.67
CA GLN A 335 -27.01 -11.29 -3.91
C GLN A 335 -25.74 -11.22 -4.77
N SER A 336 -25.82 -11.62 -6.05
CA SER A 336 -24.67 -11.76 -6.95
C SER A 336 -24.81 -10.95 -8.25
N LYS A 337 -23.70 -10.87 -8.99
CA LYS A 337 -23.58 -10.20 -10.30
C LYS A 337 -24.64 -10.63 -11.31
N GLU A 338 -25.02 -9.69 -12.19
CA GLU A 338 -25.88 -9.96 -13.33
C GLU A 338 -25.15 -10.91 -14.31
N MET A 339 -25.87 -11.69 -15.12
CA MET A 339 -25.26 -12.62 -16.08
C MET A 339 -25.86 -12.43 -17.46
N LEU A 340 -25.01 -12.26 -18.49
CA LEU A 340 -25.43 -12.16 -19.89
C LEU A 340 -25.12 -13.48 -20.59
N LEU A 341 -26.17 -14.21 -20.93
CA LEU A 341 -26.12 -15.62 -21.35
C LEU A 341 -26.66 -15.77 -22.79
N PRO A 342 -25.89 -16.37 -23.73
CA PRO A 342 -26.40 -16.68 -25.06
C PRO A 342 -27.45 -17.80 -25.00
N VAL A 343 -28.48 -17.73 -25.84
CA VAL A 343 -29.53 -18.74 -25.92
C VAL A 343 -29.05 -19.95 -26.73
N SER A 344 -29.04 -21.14 -26.13
CA SER A 344 -28.54 -22.36 -26.78
C SER A 344 -29.63 -23.11 -27.56
N SER A 345 -30.87 -23.08 -27.07
CA SER A 345 -32.05 -23.61 -27.77
C SER A 345 -33.33 -22.90 -27.32
N VAL A 346 -34.39 -23.00 -28.13
CA VAL A 346 -35.72 -22.49 -27.79
C VAL A 346 -36.79 -23.49 -28.21
N GLU A 347 -37.79 -23.72 -27.35
CA GLU A 347 -38.97 -24.53 -27.65
C GLU A 347 -40.25 -23.86 -27.14
N GLU A 348 -41.40 -24.24 -27.71
CA GLU A 348 -42.72 -23.77 -27.28
C GLU A 348 -43.30 -24.70 -26.22
N THR A 349 -43.79 -24.15 -25.11
CA THR A 349 -44.36 -24.94 -24.02
C THR A 349 -45.35 -24.11 -23.18
N THR A 350 -45.81 -24.66 -22.06
CA THR A 350 -46.59 -23.93 -21.04
C THR A 350 -45.88 -23.96 -19.69
N LYS A 351 -45.93 -22.84 -18.96
CA LYS A 351 -45.44 -22.72 -17.59
C LYS A 351 -46.55 -22.11 -16.75
N ASP A 352 -46.97 -22.81 -15.70
CA ASP A 352 -47.99 -22.38 -14.74
C ASP A 352 -49.32 -21.93 -15.41
N GLY A 353 -49.68 -22.58 -16.53
CA GLY A 353 -50.86 -22.27 -17.36
C GLY A 353 -50.64 -21.23 -18.46
N VAL A 354 -49.50 -20.52 -18.46
CA VAL A 354 -49.16 -19.49 -19.45
C VAL A 354 -48.45 -20.11 -20.66
N PRO A 355 -48.84 -19.78 -21.91
CA PRO A 355 -48.06 -20.10 -23.11
C PRO A 355 -46.74 -19.32 -23.16
N VAL A 356 -45.62 -20.03 -23.25
CA VAL A 356 -44.27 -19.48 -23.14
C VAL A 356 -43.33 -20.09 -24.18
N TYR A 357 -42.25 -19.36 -24.49
CA TYR A 357 -41.06 -19.93 -25.09
C TYR A 357 -40.06 -20.27 -23.99
N LYS A 358 -39.70 -21.55 -23.90
CA LYS A 358 -38.66 -22.05 -23.02
C LYS A 358 -37.32 -21.93 -23.75
N MET A 359 -36.49 -20.99 -23.31
CA MET A 359 -35.13 -20.78 -23.78
C MET A 359 -34.17 -21.50 -22.85
N THR A 360 -33.33 -22.39 -23.39
CA THR A 360 -32.35 -23.14 -22.60
C THR A 360 -30.96 -22.53 -22.79
N VAL A 361 -30.25 -22.31 -21.68
CA VAL A 361 -28.83 -21.95 -21.63
C VAL A 361 -28.03 -23.16 -21.20
N VAL A 362 -27.03 -23.53 -21.99
CA VAL A 362 -26.09 -24.63 -21.72
C VAL A 362 -24.76 -24.05 -21.25
N LEU A 363 -24.31 -24.47 -20.06
CA LEU A 363 -22.93 -24.30 -19.58
C LEU A 363 -22.47 -25.63 -18.95
N PRO A 364 -21.17 -25.96 -18.91
CA PRO A 364 -20.69 -27.18 -18.26
C PRO A 364 -21.07 -27.22 -16.78
N GLU A 365 -21.41 -28.41 -16.27
CA GLU A 365 -21.89 -28.66 -14.90
C GLU A 365 -23.13 -27.86 -14.44
N LEU A 366 -23.80 -27.11 -15.32
CA LEU A 366 -24.98 -26.30 -15.00
C LEU A 366 -26.21 -27.18 -14.74
N ILE A 367 -26.88 -26.92 -13.63
CA ILE A 367 -28.13 -27.56 -13.23
C ILE A 367 -29.18 -26.53 -12.79
N GLN A 368 -30.45 -26.92 -12.87
CA GLN A 368 -31.60 -26.15 -12.41
C GLN A 368 -32.40 -26.97 -11.38
N GLY A 369 -32.58 -26.42 -10.18
CA GLY A 369 -33.37 -27.05 -9.13
C GLY A 369 -34.86 -27.08 -9.46
N MET A 370 -35.49 -28.25 -9.36
CA MET A 370 -36.91 -28.47 -9.64
C MET A 370 -37.54 -29.37 -8.57
N GLN A 371 -38.27 -28.77 -7.62
CA GLN A 371 -39.10 -29.46 -6.59
C GLN A 371 -38.40 -30.58 -5.77
N GLY A 372 -37.07 -30.56 -5.66
CA GLY A 372 -36.28 -31.55 -4.91
C GLY A 372 -35.37 -32.41 -5.80
N GLU A 373 -35.54 -32.33 -7.12
CA GLU A 373 -34.65 -32.90 -8.13
C GLU A 373 -33.86 -31.81 -8.87
N TYR A 374 -32.96 -32.21 -9.76
CA TYR A 374 -32.14 -31.32 -10.58
C TYR A 374 -32.24 -31.69 -12.06
N ALA A 375 -32.62 -30.71 -12.89
CA ALA A 375 -32.53 -30.80 -14.34
C ALA A 375 -31.14 -30.37 -14.83
N GLN A 376 -30.66 -30.97 -15.91
CA GLN A 376 -29.42 -30.56 -16.57
C GLN A 376 -29.65 -29.31 -17.43
N ASN A 377 -28.69 -28.37 -17.42
CA ASN A 377 -28.78 -27.03 -18.00
C ASN A 377 -29.80 -26.14 -17.26
N TYR A 378 -29.98 -24.89 -17.71
CA TYR A 378 -30.94 -23.97 -17.10
C TYR A 378 -31.94 -23.44 -18.14
N ALA A 379 -33.23 -23.57 -17.83
CA ALA A 379 -34.33 -23.13 -18.66
C ALA A 379 -34.96 -21.85 -18.13
N PHE A 380 -35.17 -20.89 -19.02
CA PHE A 380 -35.84 -19.62 -18.79
C PHE A 380 -37.11 -19.52 -19.65
N TYR A 381 -38.18 -18.94 -19.10
CA TYR A 381 -39.50 -18.89 -19.72
C TYR A 381 -39.85 -17.45 -20.12
N ILE A 382 -39.92 -17.17 -21.42
CA ILE A 382 -40.32 -15.88 -21.98
C ILE A 382 -41.80 -15.97 -22.40
N PRO A 383 -42.67 -15.03 -22.00
CA PRO A 383 -44.10 -15.11 -22.29
C PRO A 383 -44.41 -14.78 -23.75
N LYS A 384 -45.52 -15.31 -24.28
CA LYS A 384 -45.99 -15.03 -25.65
C LYS A 384 -46.70 -13.68 -25.84
N ASN A 385 -47.02 -13.00 -24.74
CA ASN A 385 -47.64 -11.68 -24.68
C ASN A 385 -47.38 -11.08 -23.29
N ASP A 386 -47.63 -9.79 -23.09
CA ASP A 386 -47.27 -9.11 -21.85
C ASP A 386 -48.28 -9.30 -20.68
N SER A 387 -49.11 -10.36 -20.71
CA SER A 387 -50.11 -10.62 -19.65
C SER A 387 -49.51 -11.15 -18.33
N VAL A 388 -48.33 -11.77 -18.39
CA VAL A 388 -47.54 -12.21 -17.23
C VAL A 388 -46.08 -11.89 -17.52
N SER A 389 -45.34 -11.39 -16.53
CA SER A 389 -43.94 -10.99 -16.76
C SER A 389 -42.97 -12.18 -16.75
N SER A 390 -41.93 -12.11 -17.59
CA SER A 390 -40.76 -13.00 -17.52
C SER A 390 -40.17 -13.06 -16.10
N THR A 391 -40.14 -11.93 -15.39
CA THR A 391 -39.75 -11.82 -13.97
C THR A 391 -40.49 -12.81 -13.08
N GLN A 392 -41.82 -12.90 -13.19
CA GLN A 392 -42.65 -13.81 -12.37
C GLN A 392 -42.44 -15.28 -12.75
N LEU A 393 -42.29 -15.57 -14.05
CA LEU A 393 -42.12 -16.94 -14.57
C LEU A 393 -40.76 -17.58 -14.22
N ASN A 394 -39.77 -16.75 -13.88
CA ASN A 394 -38.38 -17.17 -13.63
C ASN A 394 -37.86 -16.85 -12.23
N ALA A 395 -38.71 -16.36 -11.32
CA ALA A 395 -38.32 -16.00 -9.96
C ALA A 395 -37.86 -17.24 -9.18
N TYR A 396 -36.62 -17.22 -8.68
CA TYR A 396 -36.05 -18.28 -7.84
C TYR A 396 -35.43 -17.68 -6.58
N ARG A 397 -35.52 -18.39 -5.45
CA ARG A 397 -34.86 -18.07 -4.19
C ARG A 397 -34.24 -19.32 -3.61
N VAL A 398 -32.99 -19.23 -3.19
CA VAL A 398 -32.37 -20.32 -2.42
C VAL A 398 -32.93 -20.30 -1.00
N ASN A 399 -33.23 -21.48 -0.46
CA ASN A 399 -33.52 -21.65 0.96
C ASN A 399 -32.54 -22.69 1.51
N TYR A 400 -31.48 -22.24 2.18
CA TYR A 400 -30.49 -23.13 2.74
C TYR A 400 -31.06 -24.05 3.83
N LEU A 401 -32.09 -23.64 4.56
CA LEU A 401 -32.79 -24.49 5.53
C LEU A 401 -33.70 -25.56 4.91
N SER A 402 -33.79 -25.63 3.57
CA SER A 402 -34.40 -26.76 2.84
C SER A 402 -33.42 -27.89 2.52
N VAL A 403 -32.13 -27.69 2.82
CA VAL A 403 -31.04 -28.64 2.56
C VAL A 403 -30.85 -29.56 3.76
N GLN A 404 -30.46 -30.82 3.51
CA GLN A 404 -30.11 -31.76 4.57
C GLN A 404 -28.94 -31.23 5.42
N ASP A 405 -29.00 -31.49 6.73
CA ASP A 405 -28.00 -31.06 7.73
C ASP A 405 -27.83 -29.53 7.88
N ALA A 406 -28.73 -28.72 7.30
CA ALA A 406 -28.74 -27.26 7.51
C ALA A 406 -29.34 -26.86 8.87
N THR A 407 -28.82 -25.79 9.47
CA THR A 407 -29.21 -25.32 10.82
C THR A 407 -29.35 -23.80 10.87
N ALA A 408 -30.34 -23.30 11.62
CA ALA A 408 -30.70 -21.87 11.60
C ALA A 408 -29.64 -20.93 12.22
N ASP A 409 -28.83 -21.44 13.15
CA ASP A 409 -27.67 -20.72 13.71
C ASP A 409 -26.56 -20.47 12.67
N ARG A 410 -26.56 -21.19 11.55
CA ARG A 410 -25.57 -21.08 10.47
C ARG A 410 -26.02 -20.25 9.26
N GLU A 411 -27.15 -19.53 9.31
CA GLU A 411 -27.61 -18.70 8.18
C GLU A 411 -26.57 -17.68 7.68
N VAL A 412 -25.78 -17.08 8.59
CA VAL A 412 -24.70 -16.16 8.20
C VAL A 412 -23.52 -16.93 7.57
N ALA A 413 -23.17 -18.11 8.11
CA ALA A 413 -22.18 -18.99 7.53
C ALA A 413 -22.55 -19.47 6.11
N TYR A 414 -23.83 -19.77 5.85
CA TYR A 414 -24.31 -20.13 4.51
C TYR A 414 -24.16 -18.97 3.53
N ALA A 415 -24.63 -17.77 3.88
CA ALA A 415 -24.52 -16.60 3.02
C ALA A 415 -23.05 -16.16 2.78
N ASN A 416 -22.18 -16.27 3.79
CA ASN A 416 -20.76 -15.99 3.64
C ASN A 416 -20.06 -17.03 2.75
N THR A 417 -20.45 -18.31 2.86
CA THR A 417 -19.94 -19.37 1.99
C THR A 417 -20.46 -19.20 0.55
N GLU A 418 -21.70 -18.76 0.36
CA GLU A 418 -22.22 -18.35 -0.96
C GLU A 418 -21.41 -17.19 -1.56
N LYS A 419 -21.06 -16.16 -0.77
CA LYS A 419 -20.24 -15.03 -1.25
C LYS A 419 -18.80 -15.44 -1.62
N LEU A 420 -18.28 -16.52 -1.02
CA LEU A 420 -17.01 -17.16 -1.41
C LEU A 420 -17.14 -18.12 -2.60
N LEU A 421 -18.34 -18.69 -2.82
CA LEU A 421 -18.61 -19.75 -3.79
C LEU A 421 -19.87 -19.50 -4.64
N PRO A 422 -20.01 -18.32 -5.29
CA PRO A 422 -21.28 -17.83 -5.84
C PRO A 422 -21.95 -18.76 -6.86
N PHE A 423 -21.17 -19.56 -7.59
CA PHE A 423 -21.69 -20.43 -8.65
C PHE A 423 -22.17 -21.81 -8.17
N TYR A 424 -21.79 -22.27 -6.99
CA TYR A 424 -22.01 -23.68 -6.61
C TYR A 424 -23.42 -23.95 -6.07
N ASN A 425 -23.88 -25.19 -6.23
CA ASN A 425 -25.19 -25.65 -5.76
C ASN A 425 -25.32 -25.61 -4.22
N LYS A 426 -26.54 -25.40 -3.76
CA LYS A 426 -26.85 -25.11 -2.34
C LYS A 426 -26.40 -26.19 -1.35
N GLU A 427 -26.38 -27.47 -1.74
CA GLU A 427 -25.90 -28.58 -0.89
C GLU A 427 -24.40 -28.46 -0.61
N TYR A 428 -23.61 -28.08 -1.63
CA TYR A 428 -22.17 -27.89 -1.49
C TYR A 428 -21.86 -26.70 -0.57
N ILE A 429 -22.63 -25.60 -0.69
CA ILE A 429 -22.54 -24.44 0.21
C ILE A 429 -22.80 -24.84 1.66
N VAL A 430 -23.90 -25.58 1.95
CA VAL A 430 -24.21 -26.04 3.32
C VAL A 430 -23.14 -27.00 3.86
N ARG A 431 -22.68 -27.96 3.03
CA ARG A 431 -21.65 -28.94 3.43
C ARG A 431 -20.32 -28.30 3.78
N LEU A 432 -19.96 -27.17 3.16
CA LEU A 432 -18.77 -26.40 3.48
C LEU A 432 -18.98 -25.46 4.68
N ALA A 433 -20.07 -24.69 4.69
CA ALA A 433 -20.43 -23.77 5.77
C ALA A 433 -20.61 -24.47 7.14
N ASN A 434 -21.09 -25.71 7.15
CA ASN A 434 -21.20 -26.53 8.36
C ASN A 434 -19.84 -26.89 8.99
N GLN A 435 -18.74 -26.77 8.24
CA GLN A 435 -17.37 -27.00 8.73
C GLN A 435 -16.67 -25.72 9.18
N ILE A 436 -17.32 -24.55 9.10
CA ILE A 436 -16.79 -23.30 9.66
C ILE A 436 -16.86 -23.39 11.18
N ASP A 437 -15.72 -23.14 11.84
CA ASP A 437 -15.61 -23.06 13.30
C ASP A 437 -16.51 -21.93 13.85
N VAL A 438 -17.23 -22.21 14.93
CA VAL A 438 -18.20 -21.28 15.54
C VAL A 438 -17.57 -19.98 16.08
N ASN A 439 -16.25 -19.98 16.30
CA ASN A 439 -15.48 -18.82 16.73
C ASN A 439 -14.89 -18.03 15.55
N HIS A 440 -14.93 -18.58 14.32
CA HIS A 440 -14.40 -17.90 13.14
C HIS A 440 -15.39 -16.82 12.65
N LYS A 441 -14.88 -15.65 12.25
CA LYS A 441 -15.72 -14.49 11.93
C LYS A 441 -16.72 -14.73 10.79
N LEU A 442 -16.36 -15.60 9.83
CA LEU A 442 -17.26 -16.09 8.77
C LEU A 442 -18.51 -16.84 9.28
N TYR A 443 -18.54 -17.32 10.52
CA TYR A 443 -19.74 -17.93 11.12
C TYR A 443 -20.78 -16.86 11.51
N SER A 444 -20.33 -15.75 12.12
CA SER A 444 -21.19 -14.78 12.81
C SER A 444 -21.43 -13.46 12.07
N THR A 445 -20.46 -12.99 11.28
CA THR A 445 -20.47 -11.62 10.71
C THR A 445 -20.61 -11.69 9.19
N ARG A 446 -21.63 -11.04 8.62
CA ARG A 446 -21.86 -10.99 7.17
C ARG A 446 -20.67 -10.33 6.44
N LEU A 447 -20.25 -10.92 5.33
CA LEU A 447 -19.39 -10.29 4.34
C LEU A 447 -20.18 -9.25 3.52
N ILE A 448 -19.55 -8.12 3.23
CA ILE A 448 -19.96 -7.19 2.18
C ILE A 448 -19.35 -7.65 0.85
N ASP A 449 -18.03 -7.85 0.84
CA ASP A 449 -17.26 -8.13 -0.37
C ASP A 449 -16.03 -9.01 -0.10
N VAL A 450 -15.53 -9.67 -1.15
CA VAL A 450 -14.32 -10.49 -1.13
C VAL A 450 -13.43 -10.15 -2.32
N VAL A 451 -12.16 -9.84 -2.06
CA VAL A 451 -11.24 -9.26 -3.06
C VAL A 451 -9.96 -10.09 -3.16
N PRO A 452 -9.64 -10.68 -4.33
CA PRO A 452 -8.43 -11.46 -4.51
C PRO A 452 -7.20 -10.54 -4.62
N MET A 453 -6.06 -11.05 -4.17
CA MET A 453 -4.82 -10.29 -4.05
C MET A 453 -3.58 -11.11 -4.42
N ILE A 454 -2.54 -10.39 -4.86
CA ILE A 454 -1.15 -10.86 -4.90
C ILE A 454 -0.40 -10.07 -3.83
N ASP A 455 -0.05 -10.72 -2.73
CA ASP A 455 0.61 -10.14 -1.55
C ASP A 455 -0.16 -8.95 -0.92
N GLN A 456 0.12 -7.73 -1.34
CA GLN A 456 -0.58 -6.51 -0.93
C GLN A 456 -1.30 -5.81 -2.10
N THR A 457 -1.08 -6.29 -3.33
CA THR A 457 -1.69 -5.75 -4.55
C THR A 457 -3.08 -6.35 -4.77
N ILE A 458 -4.06 -5.48 -5.02
CA ILE A 458 -5.44 -5.85 -5.31
C ILE A 458 -5.58 -6.29 -6.78
N VAL A 459 -6.27 -7.40 -7.03
CA VAL A 459 -6.45 -7.97 -8.37
C VAL A 459 -7.90 -7.79 -8.84
N THR A 460 -8.06 -7.16 -10.01
CA THR A 460 -9.35 -6.97 -10.68
C THR A 460 -9.46 -7.74 -12.00
N ASP A 461 -8.38 -7.82 -12.80
CA ASP A 461 -8.25 -8.84 -13.85
C ASP A 461 -7.75 -10.15 -13.22
N VAL A 462 -8.71 -10.98 -12.82
CA VAL A 462 -8.45 -12.28 -12.20
C VAL A 462 -8.02 -13.33 -13.24
N HIS A 463 -8.45 -13.20 -14.50
CA HIS A 463 -8.14 -14.17 -15.54
C HIS A 463 -6.64 -14.20 -15.87
N ALA A 464 -6.03 -13.03 -16.09
CA ALA A 464 -4.60 -12.93 -16.37
C ALA A 464 -3.70 -13.33 -15.18
N ASN A 465 -4.22 -13.23 -13.95
CA ASN A 465 -3.46 -13.37 -12.71
C ASN A 465 -3.73 -14.68 -11.94
N LYS A 466 -4.54 -15.61 -12.47
CA LYS A 466 -5.13 -16.71 -11.70
C LYS A 466 -4.13 -17.61 -10.96
N GLY A 467 -2.95 -17.84 -11.54
CA GLY A 467 -1.89 -18.66 -10.91
C GLY A 467 -1.04 -17.93 -9.86
N ALA A 468 -1.15 -16.60 -9.77
CA ALA A 468 -0.36 -15.77 -8.86
C ALA A 468 -1.14 -15.29 -7.62
N ILE A 469 -2.48 -15.31 -7.66
CA ILE A 469 -3.35 -14.92 -6.55
C ILE A 469 -3.08 -15.83 -5.34
N ASN A 470 -2.60 -15.22 -4.26
CA ASN A 470 -2.09 -15.92 -3.07
C ASN A 470 -2.76 -15.44 -1.76
N LYS A 471 -3.71 -14.50 -1.84
CA LYS A 471 -4.41 -13.94 -0.68
C LYS A 471 -5.83 -13.48 -1.05
N LEU A 472 -6.72 -13.53 -0.09
CA LEU A 472 -8.09 -13.01 -0.17
C LEU A 472 -8.31 -11.98 0.96
N MET A 473 -8.77 -10.78 0.61
CA MET A 473 -9.31 -9.82 1.57
C MET A 473 -10.79 -10.10 1.77
N LEU A 474 -11.22 -10.16 3.03
CA LEU A 474 -12.61 -10.36 3.44
C LEU A 474 -13.12 -9.06 4.08
N HIS A 475 -14.04 -8.35 3.43
CA HIS A 475 -14.62 -7.10 3.95
C HIS A 475 -15.96 -7.38 4.63
N TYR A 476 -16.09 -7.05 5.91
CA TYR A 476 -17.25 -7.39 6.74
C TYR A 476 -18.20 -6.22 7.00
N ALA A 477 -19.46 -6.55 7.30
CA ALA A 477 -20.53 -5.62 7.65
C ALA A 477 -20.29 -4.80 8.93
N ASP A 478 -19.30 -5.15 9.75
CA ASP A 478 -18.86 -4.37 10.91
C ASP A 478 -17.73 -3.36 10.58
N ASN A 479 -17.48 -3.11 9.28
CA ASN A 479 -16.46 -2.20 8.76
C ASN A 479 -15.03 -2.60 9.21
N THR A 480 -14.68 -3.86 8.97
CA THR A 480 -13.34 -4.42 9.18
C THR A 480 -12.90 -5.29 8.00
N VAL A 481 -11.61 -5.56 7.89
CA VAL A 481 -11.04 -6.52 6.91
C VAL A 481 -10.21 -7.61 7.60
N ASP A 482 -10.45 -8.87 7.21
CA ASP A 482 -9.50 -9.97 7.45
C ASP A 482 -8.74 -10.30 6.16
N TYR A 483 -7.59 -10.96 6.28
CA TYR A 483 -6.80 -11.45 5.15
C TYR A 483 -6.50 -12.94 5.31
N MET A 484 -6.87 -13.76 4.33
CA MET A 484 -6.66 -15.21 4.33
C MET A 484 -5.72 -15.65 3.19
N PRO A 485 -4.78 -16.60 3.40
CA PRO A 485 -3.92 -17.07 2.33
C PRO A 485 -4.67 -17.99 1.35
N LEU A 486 -4.49 -17.76 0.05
CA LEU A 486 -5.00 -18.60 -1.02
C LEU A 486 -3.91 -19.45 -1.65
N ALA A 487 -4.28 -20.62 -2.14
CA ALA A 487 -3.52 -21.36 -3.13
C ALA A 487 -4.44 -21.74 -4.30
N PHE A 488 -4.04 -21.44 -5.54
CA PHE A 488 -4.74 -21.93 -6.73
C PHE A 488 -4.77 -23.46 -6.72
N LYS A 489 -5.96 -24.05 -6.90
CA LYS A 489 -6.20 -25.49 -6.81
C LYS A 489 -6.33 -26.10 -8.20
N GLU A 490 -7.35 -25.70 -8.95
CA GLU A 490 -7.61 -26.16 -10.31
C GLU A 490 -8.63 -25.24 -11.03
N ASP A 491 -8.74 -25.38 -12.35
CA ASP A 491 -9.95 -24.97 -13.07
C ASP A 491 -11.01 -26.07 -12.90
N PHE A 492 -12.22 -25.72 -12.47
CA PHE A 492 -13.27 -26.70 -12.18
C PHE A 492 -13.82 -27.32 -13.46
N LYS A 493 -13.29 -28.51 -13.83
CA LYS A 493 -13.64 -29.23 -15.06
C LYS A 493 -13.51 -28.29 -16.28
N THR A 494 -14.53 -28.20 -17.14
CA THR A 494 -14.57 -27.29 -18.30
C THR A 494 -15.41 -26.03 -18.06
N THR A 495 -15.83 -25.76 -16.82
CA THR A 495 -16.79 -24.68 -16.49
C THR A 495 -16.26 -23.25 -16.68
N LYS A 496 -14.94 -23.07 -16.84
CA LYS A 496 -14.22 -21.79 -16.79
C LYS A 496 -14.25 -21.11 -15.39
N ILE A 497 -14.64 -21.83 -14.34
CA ILE A 497 -14.56 -21.41 -12.93
C ILE A 497 -13.19 -21.84 -12.37
N ALA A 498 -12.53 -21.00 -11.58
CA ALA A 498 -11.25 -21.33 -10.91
C ALA A 498 -11.44 -21.50 -9.41
N GLU A 499 -10.84 -22.57 -8.86
CA GLU A 499 -10.89 -22.86 -7.43
C GLU A 499 -9.59 -22.47 -6.73
N TYR A 500 -9.72 -21.86 -5.56
CA TYR A 500 -8.63 -21.59 -4.63
C TYR A 500 -8.95 -22.22 -3.29
N THR A 501 -7.94 -22.77 -2.62
CA THR A 501 -8.06 -23.28 -1.25
C THR A 501 -7.83 -22.13 -0.27
N LEU A 502 -8.74 -21.91 0.70
CA LEU A 502 -8.48 -21.01 1.83
C LEU A 502 -7.62 -21.75 2.86
N THR A 503 -6.32 -21.42 2.88
CA THR A 503 -5.32 -22.13 3.68
C THR A 503 -5.67 -22.06 5.17
N GLY A 504 -5.65 -23.21 5.85
CA GLY A 504 -6.06 -23.33 7.25
C GLY A 504 -7.57 -23.51 7.47
N THR A 505 -8.36 -23.62 6.40
CA THR A 505 -9.81 -23.88 6.47
C THR A 505 -10.20 -25.03 5.53
N PRO A 506 -11.39 -25.64 5.70
CA PRO A 506 -11.97 -26.56 4.73
C PRO A 506 -12.69 -25.83 3.57
N LEU A 507 -12.59 -24.50 3.47
CA LEU A 507 -13.31 -23.70 2.48
C LEU A 507 -12.52 -23.57 1.17
N LEU A 508 -13.30 -23.43 0.09
CA LEU A 508 -12.81 -22.99 -1.20
C LEU A 508 -13.27 -21.55 -1.46
N TYR A 509 -12.59 -20.87 -2.37
CA TYR A 509 -13.03 -19.62 -2.99
C TYR A 509 -13.08 -19.79 -4.51
N THR A 510 -14.10 -19.23 -5.14
CA THR A 510 -14.05 -18.85 -6.56
C THR A 510 -14.33 -17.35 -6.70
N PRO A 511 -13.59 -16.64 -7.57
CA PRO A 511 -13.97 -15.33 -8.06
C PRO A 511 -15.42 -15.29 -8.55
N GLU A 512 -16.09 -14.15 -8.38
CA GLU A 512 -17.46 -13.91 -8.85
C GLU A 512 -17.50 -13.57 -10.36
N MET A 513 -16.83 -14.38 -11.17
CA MET A 513 -16.77 -14.27 -12.63
C MET A 513 -16.36 -15.60 -13.27
N MET A 514 -16.77 -15.82 -14.52
CA MET A 514 -16.20 -16.87 -15.37
C MET A 514 -14.85 -16.39 -15.90
N LEU A 515 -13.77 -17.19 -15.80
CA LEU A 515 -12.44 -16.82 -16.26
C LEU A 515 -12.26 -17.00 -17.78
N THR A 516 -13.11 -16.33 -18.56
CA THR A 516 -12.93 -16.14 -20.00
C THR A 516 -11.96 -14.99 -20.30
N SER A 517 -11.10 -15.15 -21.31
CA SER A 517 -10.26 -14.05 -21.79
C SER A 517 -11.09 -12.98 -22.50
N TYR A 518 -10.90 -11.72 -22.14
CA TYR A 518 -11.54 -10.58 -22.81
C TYR A 518 -10.82 -10.12 -24.09
N ALA A 519 -9.71 -10.75 -24.48
CA ALA A 519 -8.97 -10.42 -25.71
C ALA A 519 -9.87 -10.32 -26.97
N PRO A 520 -10.85 -11.21 -27.23
CA PRO A 520 -11.73 -11.10 -28.39
C PRO A 520 -12.60 -9.83 -28.45
N ILE A 521 -12.81 -9.14 -27.32
CA ILE A 521 -13.42 -7.80 -27.26
C ILE A 521 -12.32 -6.73 -27.40
N ILE A 522 -11.29 -6.83 -26.58
CA ILE A 522 -10.21 -5.84 -26.46
C ILE A 522 -9.53 -5.63 -27.82
N ASP A 523 -9.05 -6.68 -28.47
CA ASP A 523 -8.34 -6.62 -29.75
C ASP A 523 -9.17 -5.95 -30.85
N GLU A 524 -10.51 -6.07 -30.79
CA GLU A 524 -11.41 -5.50 -31.79
C GLU A 524 -11.79 -4.03 -31.52
N VAL A 525 -11.66 -3.56 -30.27
CA VAL A 525 -11.88 -2.15 -29.89
C VAL A 525 -10.57 -1.34 -29.87
N MET A 526 -9.43 -1.97 -29.61
CA MET A 526 -8.13 -1.30 -29.46
C MET A 526 -7.78 -0.36 -30.63
N PRO A 527 -7.98 -0.69 -31.92
CA PRO A 527 -7.70 0.23 -33.02
C PRO A 527 -8.48 1.55 -32.92
N THR A 528 -9.70 1.53 -32.36
CA THR A 528 -10.52 2.73 -32.16
C THR A 528 -10.01 3.57 -31.00
N LEU A 529 -9.72 2.98 -29.83
CA LEU A 529 -9.26 3.77 -28.67
C LEU A 529 -7.81 4.26 -28.85
N SER A 530 -6.92 3.46 -29.44
CA SER A 530 -5.51 3.85 -29.63
C SER A 530 -5.33 5.04 -30.57
N ALA A 531 -6.27 5.28 -31.49
CA ALA A 531 -6.25 6.41 -32.42
C ALA A 531 -6.53 7.77 -31.74
N ILE A 532 -7.26 7.78 -30.61
CA ILE A 532 -7.66 9.02 -29.92
C ILE A 532 -6.47 9.58 -29.13
N THR A 533 -6.12 10.85 -29.34
CA THR A 533 -5.16 11.60 -28.52
C THR A 533 -5.89 12.55 -27.58
N PHE A 534 -5.23 13.03 -26.51
CA PHE A 534 -5.87 13.90 -25.51
C PHE A 534 -6.40 15.23 -26.10
N ASP A 535 -5.82 15.68 -27.20
CA ASP A 535 -6.15 16.91 -27.94
C ASP A 535 -7.07 16.67 -29.16
N SER A 536 -7.59 15.45 -29.35
CA SER A 536 -8.37 15.12 -30.55
C SER A 536 -9.80 15.67 -30.54
N ASN A 537 -10.41 15.77 -31.72
CA ASN A 537 -11.78 16.25 -31.88
C ASN A 537 -12.80 15.39 -31.12
N GLU A 538 -12.56 14.09 -30.99
CA GLU A 538 -13.40 13.16 -30.21
C GLU A 538 -13.41 13.55 -28.72
N ILE A 539 -12.27 13.96 -28.16
CA ILE A 539 -12.15 14.45 -26.79
C ILE A 539 -12.84 15.81 -26.63
N LEU A 540 -12.58 16.76 -27.53
CA LEU A 540 -13.21 18.10 -27.51
C LEU A 540 -14.74 18.02 -27.59
N ASN A 541 -15.26 17.19 -28.51
CA ASN A 541 -16.70 16.94 -28.65
C ASN A 541 -17.30 16.29 -27.39
N THR A 542 -16.63 15.28 -26.81
CA THR A 542 -17.08 14.60 -25.57
C THR A 542 -17.11 15.55 -24.37
N LEU A 543 -16.19 16.52 -24.33
CA LEU A 543 -16.11 17.54 -23.29
C LEU A 543 -17.08 18.72 -23.51
N GLY A 544 -17.72 18.84 -24.68
CA GLY A 544 -18.54 20.01 -25.02
C GLY A 544 -17.70 21.29 -25.16
N ILE A 545 -16.55 21.18 -25.83
CA ILE A 545 -15.66 22.29 -26.17
C ILE A 545 -15.75 22.54 -27.68
N SER A 546 -16.24 23.71 -28.09
CA SER A 546 -16.23 24.14 -29.49
C SER A 546 -14.81 24.56 -29.90
N ALA A 547 -14.45 24.36 -31.17
CA ALA A 547 -13.11 24.67 -31.69
C ALA A 547 -12.74 26.18 -31.64
N ASP A 548 -13.72 27.06 -31.42
CA ASP A 548 -13.59 28.51 -31.24
C ASP A 548 -13.69 28.97 -29.77
N ASP A 549 -14.00 28.07 -28.82
CA ASP A 549 -14.15 28.41 -27.39
C ASP A 549 -12.80 28.56 -26.68
N SER A 550 -12.16 29.71 -26.92
CA SER A 550 -10.93 30.14 -26.25
C SER A 550 -11.02 30.26 -24.72
N THR A 551 -12.20 30.09 -24.11
CA THR A 551 -12.37 30.13 -22.64
C THR A 551 -12.13 28.78 -21.96
N LYS A 552 -12.14 27.68 -22.72
CA LYS A 552 -11.94 26.31 -22.22
C LYS A 552 -10.61 25.74 -22.70
N SER A 553 -9.87 25.10 -21.81
CA SER A 553 -8.52 24.60 -22.12
C SER A 553 -8.31 23.23 -21.52
N LEU A 554 -7.84 22.26 -22.31
CA LEU A 554 -7.61 20.89 -21.85
C LEU A 554 -6.59 20.80 -20.69
N ASP A 555 -5.70 21.79 -20.59
CA ASP A 555 -4.79 21.97 -19.44
C ASP A 555 -5.53 22.13 -18.11
N ASP A 556 -6.71 22.78 -18.09
CA ASP A 556 -7.51 23.03 -16.89
C ASP A 556 -8.11 21.73 -16.29
N LEU A 557 -7.99 20.60 -17.00
CA LEU A 557 -8.36 19.26 -16.53
C LEU A 557 -7.22 18.56 -15.77
N TYR A 558 -5.94 18.90 -16.05
CA TYR A 558 -4.74 18.23 -15.52
C TYR A 558 -4.71 16.70 -15.71
N LEU A 559 -5.33 16.22 -16.80
CA LEU A 559 -5.45 14.78 -17.11
C LEU A 559 -4.45 14.26 -18.14
N SER A 560 -3.71 15.10 -18.87
CA SER A 560 -2.87 14.67 -20.01
C SER A 560 -1.85 13.58 -19.64
N GLN A 561 -1.13 13.73 -18.53
CA GLN A 561 -0.20 12.71 -18.04
C GLN A 561 -0.90 11.40 -17.64
N ALA A 562 -2.10 11.49 -17.03
CA ALA A 562 -2.90 10.31 -16.69
C ALA A 562 -3.45 9.62 -17.94
N PHE A 563 -3.82 10.39 -18.97
CA PHE A 563 -4.34 9.90 -20.24
C PHE A 563 -3.29 9.08 -21.00
N GLU A 564 -2.05 9.57 -21.09
CA GLU A 564 -0.96 8.79 -21.71
C GLU A 564 -0.57 7.56 -20.87
N LYS A 565 -0.58 7.66 -19.53
CA LYS A 565 -0.40 6.48 -18.64
C LYS A 565 -1.49 5.43 -18.83
N ILE A 566 -2.74 5.84 -19.10
CA ILE A 566 -3.85 4.95 -19.45
C ILE A 566 -3.67 4.36 -20.86
N LYS A 567 -3.36 5.16 -21.88
CA LYS A 567 -3.11 4.65 -23.25
C LYS A 567 -1.99 3.62 -23.29
N ALA A 568 -0.91 3.82 -22.52
CA ALA A 568 0.21 2.90 -22.44
C ALA A 568 -0.14 1.51 -21.85
N ASN A 569 -1.20 1.41 -21.04
CA ASN A 569 -1.63 0.19 -20.35
C ASN A 569 -3.09 -0.20 -20.70
N LEU A 570 -3.60 0.31 -21.82
CA LEU A 570 -5.04 0.30 -22.11
C LEU A 570 -5.66 -1.10 -22.21
N PRO A 571 -5.02 -2.12 -22.82
CA PRO A 571 -5.55 -3.49 -22.81
C PRO A 571 -5.80 -4.02 -21.40
N GLN A 572 -4.89 -3.73 -20.46
CA GLN A 572 -5.00 -4.14 -19.06
C GLN A 572 -6.12 -3.38 -18.33
N GLU A 573 -6.20 -2.07 -18.48
CA GLU A 573 -7.25 -1.27 -17.84
C GLU A 573 -8.66 -1.62 -18.41
N LEU A 574 -8.77 -1.97 -19.69
CA LEU A 574 -10.00 -2.52 -20.29
C LEU A 574 -10.33 -3.92 -19.74
N ALA A 575 -9.36 -4.82 -19.58
CA ALA A 575 -9.56 -6.15 -19.00
C ALA A 575 -10.04 -6.06 -17.54
N LYS A 576 -9.46 -5.15 -16.75
CA LYS A 576 -9.91 -4.84 -15.38
C LYS A 576 -11.35 -4.30 -15.35
N MET A 577 -11.66 -3.33 -16.21
CA MET A 577 -13.01 -2.76 -16.34
C MET A 577 -14.06 -3.82 -16.67
N LEU A 578 -13.78 -4.72 -17.62
CA LEU A 578 -14.69 -5.79 -18.03
C LEU A 578 -14.83 -6.91 -16.98
N SER A 579 -13.76 -7.24 -16.27
CA SER A 579 -13.76 -8.27 -15.21
C SER A 579 -14.48 -7.80 -13.94
N ALA A 580 -14.30 -6.53 -13.58
CA ALA A 580 -14.92 -5.95 -12.39
C ALA A 580 -16.39 -5.56 -12.59
N ASP A 581 -16.86 -5.41 -13.83
CA ASP A 581 -18.22 -4.97 -14.17
C ASP A 581 -19.34 -5.75 -13.45
N LYS A 582 -20.49 -5.09 -13.23
CA LYS A 582 -21.68 -5.69 -12.62
C LYS A 582 -22.15 -6.96 -13.34
N ALA A 583 -21.94 -7.05 -14.65
CA ALA A 583 -22.29 -8.22 -15.43
C ALA A 583 -21.12 -9.20 -15.57
N ILE A 584 -21.39 -10.48 -15.37
CA ILE A 584 -20.59 -11.57 -15.90
C ILE A 584 -20.85 -11.61 -17.40
N ASN A 585 -19.92 -10.99 -18.13
CA ASN A 585 -19.96 -10.81 -19.57
C ASN A 585 -19.21 -11.96 -20.26
N LEU A 586 -19.92 -12.89 -20.89
CA LEU A 586 -19.29 -13.91 -21.73
C LEU A 586 -18.82 -13.26 -23.05
N PRO A 587 -17.53 -13.31 -23.44
CA PRO A 587 -16.98 -12.58 -24.59
C PRO A 587 -17.25 -13.28 -25.93
N GLU A 588 -18.44 -13.85 -26.08
CA GLU A 588 -18.85 -14.76 -27.15
C GLU A 588 -20.21 -14.29 -27.73
N GLY A 589 -20.47 -14.56 -29.02
CA GLY A 589 -21.76 -14.27 -29.67
C GLY A 589 -22.27 -12.82 -29.55
N SER A 590 -23.57 -12.69 -29.30
CA SER A 590 -24.31 -11.42 -29.15
C SER A 590 -23.80 -10.52 -28.03
N VAL A 591 -23.30 -11.12 -26.93
CA VAL A 591 -22.74 -10.39 -25.79
C VAL A 591 -21.43 -9.71 -26.18
N LYS A 592 -20.57 -10.39 -26.96
CA LYS A 592 -19.35 -9.79 -27.53
C LYS A 592 -19.66 -8.55 -28.36
N GLU A 593 -20.58 -8.68 -29.32
CA GLU A 593 -20.96 -7.60 -30.24
C GLU A 593 -21.53 -6.38 -29.49
N THR A 594 -22.41 -6.63 -28.51
CA THR A 594 -23.01 -5.57 -27.66
C THR A 594 -21.94 -4.73 -26.96
N LEU A 595 -20.92 -5.39 -26.38
CA LEU A 595 -19.85 -4.73 -25.63
C LEU A 595 -18.87 -4.01 -26.56
N VAL A 596 -18.51 -4.63 -27.69
CA VAL A 596 -17.65 -4.01 -28.71
C VAL A 596 -18.27 -2.71 -29.24
N ASN A 597 -19.57 -2.72 -29.59
CA ASN A 597 -20.26 -1.54 -30.09
C ASN A 597 -20.32 -0.44 -29.00
N LYS A 598 -20.76 -0.79 -27.79
CA LYS A 598 -20.85 0.15 -26.65
C LYS A 598 -19.51 0.80 -26.31
N ILE A 599 -18.39 0.05 -26.39
CA ILE A 599 -17.05 0.58 -26.15
C ILE A 599 -16.60 1.49 -27.30
N LYS A 600 -16.82 1.11 -28.57
CA LYS A 600 -16.48 1.94 -29.75
C LYS A 600 -17.24 3.27 -29.76
N GLU A 601 -18.54 3.22 -29.49
CA GLU A 601 -19.42 4.40 -29.39
C GLU A 601 -19.02 5.38 -28.28
N ASN A 602 -18.36 4.90 -27.22
CA ASN A 602 -18.01 5.68 -26.03
C ASN A 602 -16.49 5.81 -25.81
N ALA A 603 -15.67 5.56 -26.83
CA ALA A 603 -14.22 5.43 -26.72
C ALA A 603 -13.54 6.64 -26.02
N ALA A 604 -13.89 7.87 -26.42
CA ALA A 604 -13.39 9.10 -25.79
C ALA A 604 -13.84 9.24 -24.32
N SER A 605 -15.11 8.96 -24.02
CA SER A 605 -15.65 8.94 -22.66
C SER A 605 -14.95 7.91 -21.78
N ILE A 606 -14.62 6.73 -22.31
CA ILE A 606 -13.90 5.69 -21.55
C ILE A 606 -12.50 6.17 -21.20
N LEU A 607 -11.76 6.72 -22.16
CA LEU A 607 -10.41 7.26 -21.92
C LEU A 607 -10.43 8.42 -20.91
N LEU A 608 -11.35 9.38 -21.04
CA LEU A 608 -11.50 10.48 -20.08
C LEU A 608 -11.90 10.00 -18.68
N GLY A 609 -12.85 9.08 -18.58
CA GLY A 609 -13.32 8.52 -17.31
C GLY A 609 -12.23 7.74 -16.58
N LEU A 610 -11.50 6.87 -17.30
CA LEU A 610 -10.33 6.16 -16.77
C LEU A 610 -9.25 7.15 -16.29
N SER A 611 -8.90 8.14 -17.12
CA SER A 611 -7.88 9.15 -16.79
C SER A 611 -8.23 9.94 -15.55
N TYR A 612 -9.49 10.41 -15.44
CA TYR A 612 -9.96 11.17 -14.28
C TYR A 612 -9.94 10.34 -13.01
N LEU A 613 -10.49 9.12 -13.05
CA LEU A 613 -10.54 8.26 -11.87
C LEU A 613 -9.13 7.81 -11.43
N ASN A 614 -8.23 7.55 -12.37
CA ASN A 614 -6.83 7.21 -12.07
C ASN A 614 -6.02 8.42 -11.55
N ARG A 615 -6.28 9.65 -12.02
CA ARG A 615 -5.57 10.85 -11.52
C ARG A 615 -5.93 11.21 -10.08
N TRP A 616 -7.19 10.99 -9.68
CA TRP A 616 -7.74 11.52 -8.42
C TRP A 616 -8.09 10.48 -7.35
N TYR A 617 -8.17 9.18 -7.70
CA TYR A 617 -8.53 8.11 -6.76
C TYR A 617 -7.49 6.97 -6.70
N ASN A 618 -6.31 7.18 -7.29
CA ASN A 618 -5.11 6.38 -7.04
C ASN A 618 -4.44 6.85 -5.73
N ILE A 619 -4.92 6.33 -4.60
CA ILE A 619 -4.55 6.75 -3.24
C ILE A 619 -3.99 5.53 -2.47
N ASN A 620 -3.00 5.74 -1.60
CA ASN A 620 -2.45 4.69 -0.73
C ASN A 620 -2.93 4.86 0.72
N TYR A 621 -3.07 3.73 1.40
CA TYR A 621 -3.36 3.61 2.82
C TYR A 621 -2.28 2.70 3.40
N ASP A 622 -1.15 3.33 3.71
CA ASP A 622 0.15 2.69 3.91
C ASP A 622 0.45 1.74 2.73
N ASP A 623 0.56 0.43 2.98
CA ASP A 623 0.93 -0.56 1.97
C ASP A 623 -0.19 -0.89 0.96
N ILE A 624 -1.43 -0.48 1.22
CA ILE A 624 -2.60 -0.80 0.37
C ILE A 624 -2.91 0.37 -0.57
N ASN A 625 -2.67 0.17 -1.87
CA ASN A 625 -3.16 1.08 -2.91
C ASN A 625 -4.61 0.72 -3.30
N VAL A 626 -5.52 1.69 -3.24
CA VAL A 626 -6.96 1.46 -3.51
C VAL A 626 -7.42 1.89 -4.90
N LYS A 627 -6.50 2.14 -5.85
CA LYS A 627 -6.84 2.48 -7.24
C LYS A 627 -7.85 1.49 -7.80
N ASP A 628 -7.54 0.20 -7.73
CA ASP A 628 -8.36 -0.85 -8.34
C ASP A 628 -9.75 -0.99 -7.68
N LEU A 629 -9.87 -0.75 -6.36
CA LEU A 629 -11.19 -0.62 -5.71
C LEU A 629 -11.92 0.65 -6.14
N SER A 630 -11.19 1.75 -6.26
CA SER A 630 -11.77 3.07 -6.49
C SER A 630 -12.11 3.37 -7.95
N VAL A 631 -11.50 2.68 -8.90
CA VAL A 631 -11.88 2.73 -10.32
C VAL A 631 -12.84 1.58 -10.66
N TYR A 632 -12.57 0.35 -10.21
CA TYR A 632 -13.21 -0.85 -10.78
C TYR A 632 -14.18 -1.59 -9.84
N LYS A 633 -13.83 -1.83 -8.56
CA LYS A 633 -14.64 -2.61 -7.60
C LYS A 633 -15.70 -1.74 -6.90
N LEU A 634 -16.68 -1.25 -7.67
CA LEU A 634 -17.72 -0.32 -7.20
C LEU A 634 -18.63 -0.91 -6.10
N ASP A 635 -18.72 -2.23 -6.08
CA ASP A 635 -19.45 -3.07 -5.13
C ASP A 635 -18.71 -3.29 -3.78
N PHE A 636 -17.47 -2.81 -3.62
CA PHE A 636 -16.70 -2.98 -2.38
C PHE A 636 -17.39 -2.45 -1.11
N PHE A 637 -18.21 -1.40 -1.23
CA PHE A 637 -19.07 -0.87 -0.16
C PHE A 637 -20.54 -1.33 -0.28
N GLY A 638 -20.79 -2.48 -0.92
CA GLY A 638 -22.11 -3.12 -1.05
C GLY A 638 -22.98 -2.60 -2.21
N ASN A 639 -22.46 -1.72 -3.08
CA ASN A 639 -23.23 -1.20 -4.21
C ASN A 639 -23.16 -2.09 -5.45
N ASN A 640 -23.73 -3.29 -5.35
CA ASN A 640 -23.75 -4.29 -6.41
C ASN A 640 -24.61 -3.87 -7.62
N GLN A 641 -25.15 -2.63 -7.67
CA GLN A 641 -26.15 -2.21 -8.66
C GLN A 641 -25.61 -1.39 -9.84
N VAL A 642 -24.36 -0.93 -9.79
CA VAL A 642 -23.76 -0.04 -10.81
C VAL A 642 -22.78 -0.79 -11.71
N SER A 643 -22.93 -0.66 -13.04
CA SER A 643 -21.93 -1.15 -14.01
C SER A 643 -20.66 -0.30 -13.98
N THR A 644 -19.50 -0.96 -13.95
CA THR A 644 -18.18 -0.32 -13.97
C THR A 644 -17.92 0.37 -15.31
N LEU A 645 -18.29 -0.29 -16.41
CA LEU A 645 -18.24 0.30 -17.75
C LEU A 645 -19.12 1.56 -17.86
N GLU A 646 -20.37 1.49 -17.40
CA GLU A 646 -21.29 2.64 -17.44
C GLU A 646 -20.87 3.78 -16.51
N HIS A 647 -20.29 3.46 -15.35
CA HIS A 647 -19.77 4.46 -14.43
C HIS A 647 -18.61 5.26 -15.04
N ILE A 648 -17.63 4.55 -15.63
CA ILE A 648 -16.49 5.16 -16.32
C ILE A 648 -16.97 6.06 -17.47
N ILE A 649 -17.92 5.59 -18.28
CA ILE A 649 -18.54 6.38 -19.35
C ILE A 649 -19.25 7.63 -18.77
N ASN A 650 -20.03 7.51 -17.70
CA ASN A 650 -20.79 8.61 -17.07
C ASN A 650 -19.85 9.68 -16.46
N VAL A 651 -18.69 9.28 -15.94
CA VAL A 651 -17.64 10.21 -15.52
C VAL A 651 -17.03 10.93 -16.73
N GLY A 652 -16.52 10.20 -17.74
CA GLY A 652 -15.85 10.83 -18.88
C GLY A 652 -16.76 11.69 -19.79
N SER A 653 -18.05 11.37 -19.85
CA SER A 653 -19.08 12.16 -20.56
C SER A 653 -19.69 13.29 -19.70
N ALA A 654 -19.12 13.61 -18.53
CA ALA A 654 -19.63 14.67 -17.66
C ALA A 654 -19.40 16.11 -18.20
N GLY A 655 -18.62 16.26 -19.27
CA GLY A 655 -18.30 17.56 -19.87
C GLY A 655 -17.18 18.33 -19.15
N PHE A 656 -16.57 19.28 -19.86
CA PHE A 656 -15.43 20.07 -19.39
C PHE A 656 -15.68 20.72 -18.03
N ASP A 657 -16.81 21.41 -17.89
CA ASP A 657 -17.07 22.27 -16.74
C ASP A 657 -17.18 21.50 -15.41
N ILE A 658 -17.55 20.22 -15.48
CA ILE A 658 -17.54 19.27 -14.36
C ILE A 658 -16.15 18.63 -14.20
N LEU A 659 -15.52 18.16 -15.27
CA LEU A 659 -14.26 17.39 -15.21
C LEU A 659 -12.99 18.20 -14.86
N ARG A 660 -13.05 19.54 -14.81
CA ARG A 660 -11.96 20.37 -14.29
C ARG A 660 -11.46 19.87 -12.93
N ALA A 661 -10.14 19.80 -12.76
CA ALA A 661 -9.53 19.30 -11.52
C ALA A 661 -9.97 20.09 -10.28
N SER A 662 -10.18 21.41 -10.42
CA SER A 662 -10.64 22.30 -9.35
C SER A 662 -12.06 22.02 -8.87
N LYS A 663 -12.83 21.23 -9.62
CA LYS A 663 -14.19 20.78 -9.30
C LYS A 663 -14.23 19.38 -8.67
N ASN A 664 -13.11 18.81 -8.25
CA ASN A 664 -13.05 17.40 -7.79
C ASN A 664 -14.07 17.00 -6.70
N VAL A 665 -14.40 17.88 -5.75
CA VAL A 665 -15.47 17.65 -4.74
C VAL A 665 -16.86 17.63 -5.38
N GLU A 666 -17.11 18.48 -6.37
CA GLU A 666 -18.37 18.57 -7.12
C GLU A 666 -18.56 17.38 -8.06
N VAL A 667 -17.48 16.88 -8.69
CA VAL A 667 -17.50 15.60 -9.42
C VAL A 667 -17.83 14.46 -8.48
N PHE A 668 -17.21 14.40 -7.29
CA PHE A 668 -17.58 13.39 -6.31
C PHE A 668 -19.06 13.48 -5.97
N GLN A 669 -19.56 14.66 -5.60
CA GLN A 669 -20.95 14.87 -5.19
C GLN A 669 -21.97 14.50 -6.28
N SER A 670 -21.68 14.83 -7.54
CA SER A 670 -22.63 14.70 -8.66
C SER A 670 -22.51 13.39 -9.45
N LYS A 671 -21.35 12.74 -9.46
CA LYS A 671 -21.07 11.54 -10.28
C LYS A 671 -20.67 10.31 -9.48
N LEU A 672 -20.10 10.46 -8.28
CA LEU A 672 -19.49 9.36 -7.54
C LEU A 672 -20.22 9.00 -6.25
N ALA A 673 -20.80 9.95 -5.52
CA ALA A 673 -21.37 9.76 -4.18
C ALA A 673 -22.38 8.59 -4.10
N ASN A 674 -23.39 8.59 -4.98
CA ASN A 674 -24.39 7.52 -5.10
C ASN A 674 -23.79 6.17 -5.52
N VAL A 675 -22.67 6.18 -6.26
CA VAL A 675 -21.98 4.97 -6.72
C VAL A 675 -21.10 4.40 -5.61
N LYS A 676 -20.42 5.26 -4.84
CA LYS A 676 -19.50 4.88 -3.76
C LYS A 676 -20.17 4.66 -2.40
N GLY A 677 -21.48 4.97 -2.27
CA GLY A 677 -22.23 4.80 -1.03
C GLY A 677 -21.71 5.68 0.12
N LYS A 678 -21.29 6.91 -0.20
CA LYS A 678 -20.74 7.92 0.72
C LYS A 678 -21.16 9.31 0.22
N ASN A 679 -21.53 10.22 1.12
CA ASN A 679 -22.14 11.49 0.72
C ASN A 679 -21.10 12.51 0.22
N SER A 680 -19.87 12.43 0.73
CA SER A 680 -18.76 13.33 0.39
C SER A 680 -17.44 12.59 0.13
N VAL A 681 -16.52 13.26 -0.56
CA VAL A 681 -15.17 12.73 -0.84
C VAL A 681 -14.38 12.47 0.45
N PHE A 682 -14.64 13.25 1.51
CA PHE A 682 -14.04 13.07 2.82
C PHE A 682 -14.53 11.75 3.44
N GLU A 683 -15.84 11.50 3.52
CA GLU A 683 -16.39 10.23 4.01
C GLU A 683 -15.87 8.99 3.25
N TYR A 684 -15.65 9.12 1.93
CA TYR A 684 -15.11 8.02 1.12
C TYR A 684 -13.64 7.72 1.40
N VAL A 685 -12.83 8.77 1.52
CA VAL A 685 -11.42 8.66 1.91
C VAL A 685 -11.27 8.16 3.35
N GLU A 686 -12.06 8.71 4.28
CA GLU A 686 -12.05 8.32 5.70
C GLU A 686 -12.49 6.86 5.92
N ALA A 687 -13.41 6.34 5.10
CA ALA A 687 -13.83 4.94 5.17
C ALA A 687 -12.70 3.95 4.82
N TYR A 688 -11.94 4.20 3.74
CA TYR A 688 -10.74 3.40 3.46
C TYR A 688 -9.66 3.58 4.53
N ARG A 689 -9.50 4.81 5.06
CA ARG A 689 -8.57 5.09 6.17
C ARG A 689 -8.94 4.31 7.43
N GLN A 690 -10.23 4.14 7.71
CA GLN A 690 -10.75 3.26 8.78
C GLN A 690 -10.49 1.77 8.52
N LEU A 691 -10.64 1.29 7.29
CA LEU A 691 -10.44 -0.14 6.98
C LEU A 691 -8.97 -0.56 6.96
N PHE A 692 -8.09 0.22 6.31
CA PHE A 692 -6.70 -0.18 6.05
C PHE A 692 -5.68 0.46 7.00
N THR A 693 -6.04 1.56 7.67
CA THR A 693 -5.18 2.29 8.63
C THR A 693 -5.96 2.72 9.89
N PRO A 694 -6.70 1.81 10.56
CA PRO A 694 -7.52 2.14 11.74
C PRO A 694 -6.72 2.76 12.90
N GLN A 695 -5.42 2.46 12.98
CA GLN A 695 -4.48 2.94 14.00
C GLN A 695 -4.00 4.39 13.80
N LYS A 696 -4.35 5.05 12.69
CA LYS A 696 -3.97 6.44 12.37
C LYS A 696 -5.18 7.37 12.39
N THR A 697 -5.00 8.57 12.92
CA THR A 697 -5.92 9.69 12.67
C THR A 697 -5.92 10.08 11.19
N ASN A 698 -6.96 10.81 10.76
CA ASN A 698 -7.00 11.36 9.39
C ASN A 698 -5.81 12.30 9.09
N ASN A 699 -5.31 13.01 10.11
CA ASN A 699 -4.21 13.96 9.96
C ASN A 699 -2.84 13.27 9.84
N GLU A 700 -2.55 12.29 10.70
CA GLU A 700 -1.33 11.47 10.58
C GLU A 700 -1.27 10.71 9.26
N TRP A 701 -2.41 10.15 8.81
CA TRP A 701 -2.49 9.45 7.54
C TRP A 701 -2.27 10.40 6.34
N LEU A 702 -2.85 11.61 6.33
CA LEU A 702 -2.60 12.60 5.27
C LEU A 702 -1.11 12.92 5.14
N LYS A 703 -0.44 13.16 6.28
CA LYS A 703 1.00 13.46 6.35
C LYS A 703 1.89 12.27 5.98
N ALA A 704 1.39 11.04 6.07
CA ALA A 704 2.12 9.83 5.69
C ALA A 704 1.93 9.45 4.20
N ASN A 705 0.73 9.63 3.63
CA ASN A 705 0.46 9.30 2.23
C ASN A 705 0.86 10.44 1.26
N SER A 706 0.64 11.70 1.63
CA SER A 706 0.96 12.84 0.76
C SER A 706 2.47 12.98 0.52
N LYS A 707 2.84 13.53 -0.64
CA LYS A 707 4.24 13.89 -0.95
C LYS A 707 4.58 15.35 -0.62
N ALA A 708 3.62 16.19 -0.25
CA ALA A 708 3.91 17.55 0.21
C ALA A 708 4.67 17.52 1.54
N TYR A 709 5.70 18.36 1.70
CA TYR A 709 6.39 18.47 2.99
C TYR A 709 5.57 19.30 3.98
N MET A 710 4.93 18.61 4.94
CA MET A 710 3.96 19.18 5.87
C MET A 710 4.58 19.45 7.24
N VAL A 711 4.62 20.72 7.66
CA VAL A 711 5.11 21.15 8.97
C VAL A 711 3.98 21.80 9.78
N GLU A 712 3.66 21.20 10.92
CA GLU A 712 2.64 21.68 11.86
C GLU A 712 3.35 22.27 13.09
N SER A 713 3.39 23.59 13.14
CA SER A 713 4.13 24.35 14.15
C SER A 713 3.25 24.66 15.36
N LEU A 714 3.31 23.77 16.35
CA LEU A 714 2.75 23.98 17.69
C LEU A 714 3.50 25.11 18.40
N SER A 715 2.76 25.87 19.21
CA SER A 715 3.29 26.94 20.06
C SER A 715 4.29 26.41 21.09
N THR A 716 5.26 27.25 21.49
CA THR A 716 6.10 27.03 22.68
C THR A 716 5.43 27.49 23.97
N VAL A 717 4.36 28.29 23.90
CA VAL A 717 3.61 28.76 25.06
C VAL A 717 2.62 27.67 25.49
N GLU A 718 2.79 27.14 26.70
CA GLU A 718 2.13 25.89 27.13
C GLU A 718 0.60 25.93 27.05
N ASP A 719 -0.05 27.04 27.41
CA ASP A 719 -1.51 27.21 27.27
C ASP A 719 -1.99 27.11 25.81
N ALA A 720 -1.30 27.79 24.88
CA ALA A 720 -1.59 27.70 23.45
C ALA A 720 -1.30 26.29 22.91
N ARG A 721 -0.18 25.70 23.33
CA ARG A 721 0.24 24.35 22.94
C ARG A 721 -0.77 23.30 23.38
N GLN A 722 -1.25 23.35 24.62
CA GLN A 722 -2.25 22.42 25.12
C GLN A 722 -3.60 22.61 24.43
N LYS A 723 -4.01 23.85 24.11
CA LYS A 723 -5.20 24.10 23.27
C LYS A 723 -5.07 23.47 21.88
N GLN A 724 -3.89 23.50 21.27
CA GLN A 724 -3.61 22.87 19.97
C GLN A 724 -3.56 21.33 20.05
N LEU A 725 -2.88 20.77 21.05
CA LEU A 725 -2.77 19.31 21.26
C LEU A 725 -4.14 18.67 21.56
N ASN A 726 -4.94 19.28 22.44
CA ASN A 726 -6.30 18.83 22.75
C ASN A 726 -7.30 19.05 21.59
N ALA A 727 -6.85 19.53 20.44
CA ALA A 727 -7.65 19.77 19.24
C ALA A 727 -7.20 18.96 18.01
N ASP A 728 -6.11 18.19 18.09
CA ASP A 728 -5.65 17.37 16.97
C ASP A 728 -6.66 16.26 16.62
N GLY A 729 -6.83 15.99 15.33
CA GLY A 729 -7.88 15.12 14.79
C GLY A 729 -9.31 15.65 14.90
N GLN A 730 -9.53 16.87 15.43
CA GLN A 730 -10.86 17.44 15.63
C GLN A 730 -11.21 18.44 14.53
N LYS A 731 -11.83 17.92 13.47
CA LYS A 731 -12.53 18.71 12.45
C LYS A 731 -13.38 19.81 13.11
N ASN A 732 -13.34 21.01 12.52
CA ASN A 732 -14.01 22.23 12.98
C ASN A 732 -13.51 22.84 14.30
N ASN A 733 -12.64 22.18 15.09
CA ASN A 733 -11.99 22.85 16.21
C ASN A 733 -11.13 24.02 15.69
N LYS A 734 -11.22 25.19 16.32
CA LYS A 734 -10.46 26.39 15.93
C LYS A 734 -8.99 26.33 16.37
N TYR A 735 -8.70 25.58 17.42
CA TYR A 735 -7.35 25.45 17.98
C TYR A 735 -6.48 24.46 17.21
N SER A 736 -7.07 23.52 16.45
CA SER A 736 -6.30 22.51 15.72
C SER A 736 -5.34 23.16 14.73
N VAL A 737 -4.08 22.70 14.75
CA VAL A 737 -3.10 22.96 13.69
C VAL A 737 -3.13 21.88 12.58
N GLY A 738 -3.90 20.81 12.78
CA GLY A 738 -3.99 19.67 11.86
C GLY A 738 -4.37 20.11 10.45
N ILE A 739 -3.53 19.78 9.47
CA ILE A 739 -3.73 20.16 8.07
C ILE A 739 -5.00 19.49 7.53
N TYR A 740 -5.26 18.23 7.89
CA TYR A 740 -6.52 17.55 7.54
C TYR A 740 -7.73 18.22 8.21
N ASP A 741 -7.68 18.47 9.53
CA ASP A 741 -8.78 19.09 10.29
C ASP A 741 -9.17 20.47 9.75
N ARG A 742 -8.19 21.19 9.22
CA ARG A 742 -8.37 22.50 8.57
C ARG A 742 -9.00 22.37 7.19
N ILE A 743 -8.50 21.50 6.33
CA ILE A 743 -9.03 21.29 4.97
C ILE A 743 -10.43 20.64 4.99
N ALA A 744 -10.68 19.72 5.92
CA ALA A 744 -11.97 19.06 6.12
C ALA A 744 -13.01 19.92 6.84
N SER A 745 -12.61 21.05 7.44
CA SER A 745 -13.49 21.96 8.17
C SER A 745 -14.59 22.52 7.28
N ASP A 746 -15.80 22.69 7.82
CA ASP A 746 -16.95 23.14 7.02
C ASP A 746 -16.93 24.62 6.69
N ASN A 747 -16.16 25.39 7.46
CA ASN A 747 -15.84 26.79 7.17
C ASN A 747 -14.58 26.95 6.30
N TRP A 748 -14.05 25.86 5.71
CA TRP A 748 -12.97 25.92 4.73
C TRP A 748 -13.54 25.84 3.32
N GLU A 749 -13.25 26.86 2.50
CA GLU A 749 -13.75 26.98 1.13
C GLU A 749 -13.01 26.04 0.16
N TYR A 750 -11.71 25.79 0.40
CA TYR A 750 -10.82 25.05 -0.52
C TYR A 750 -10.76 23.56 -0.19
N LYS A 751 -11.94 22.95 0.00
CA LYS A 751 -12.10 21.50 0.22
C LYS A 751 -11.56 20.65 -0.95
N ASN A 752 -11.44 21.25 -2.14
CA ASN A 752 -10.84 20.64 -3.33
C ASN A 752 -9.31 20.43 -3.25
N MET A 753 -8.65 20.87 -2.17
CA MET A 753 -7.24 20.59 -1.89
C MET A 753 -6.96 19.12 -1.52
N LEU A 754 -7.95 18.35 -1.06
CA LEU A 754 -7.70 17.01 -0.51
C LEU A 754 -7.12 16.04 -1.55
N LEU A 755 -7.81 15.81 -2.68
CA LEU A 755 -7.35 14.81 -3.66
C LEU A 755 -5.99 15.18 -4.29
N PRO A 756 -5.72 16.44 -4.70
CA PRO A 756 -4.39 16.85 -5.15
C PRO A 756 -3.25 16.53 -4.16
N LEU A 757 -3.44 16.71 -2.85
CA LEU A 757 -2.43 16.35 -1.85
C LEU A 757 -2.24 14.83 -1.72
N LEU A 758 -3.31 14.05 -1.86
CA LEU A 758 -3.27 12.59 -1.76
C LEU A 758 -2.72 11.89 -3.00
N THR A 759 -2.72 12.57 -4.15
CA THR A 759 -2.30 12.03 -5.46
C THR A 759 -1.18 12.86 -6.10
N MET A 760 -0.30 13.44 -5.27
CA MET A 760 0.96 14.01 -5.73
C MET A 760 1.93 12.92 -6.18
N GLU A 761 2.65 13.15 -7.29
CA GLU A 761 3.66 12.20 -7.78
C GLU A 761 5.05 12.43 -7.15
N ASP A 762 5.33 13.63 -6.63
CA ASP A 762 6.64 14.03 -6.09
C ASP A 762 6.55 15.01 -4.90
N GLU A 763 7.68 15.21 -4.20
CA GLU A 763 7.83 16.26 -3.18
C GLU A 763 8.19 17.61 -3.84
N SER A 764 7.21 18.20 -4.52
CA SER A 764 7.34 19.49 -5.22
C SER A 764 6.80 20.69 -4.43
N MET A 765 6.18 20.48 -3.27
CA MET A 765 5.57 21.57 -2.48
C MET A 765 5.73 21.37 -0.97
N TYR A 766 5.50 22.45 -0.21
CA TYR A 766 5.38 22.41 1.24
C TYR A 766 4.06 22.99 1.74
N ILE A 767 3.70 22.61 2.98
CA ILE A 767 2.63 23.23 3.76
C ILE A 767 3.19 23.60 5.15
N ILE A 768 2.94 24.83 5.61
CA ILE A 768 3.15 25.23 7.00
C ILE A 768 1.79 25.52 7.63
N SER A 769 1.45 24.80 8.69
CA SER A 769 0.27 25.08 9.52
C SER A 769 0.73 25.55 10.90
N ASN A 770 0.25 26.72 11.34
CA ASN A 770 0.53 27.26 12.67
C ASN A 770 -0.77 27.78 13.31
N ILE A 771 -0.69 28.47 14.45
CA ILE A 771 -1.85 29.01 15.17
C ILE A 771 -2.85 29.80 14.29
N ALA A 772 -2.39 30.54 13.29
CA ALA A 772 -3.19 31.48 12.50
C ALA A 772 -3.29 31.15 11.00
N THR A 773 -2.30 30.49 10.41
CA THR A 773 -2.23 30.25 8.96
C THR A 773 -2.21 28.79 8.58
N LEU A 774 -2.75 28.52 7.39
CA LEU A 774 -2.40 27.38 6.56
C LEU A 774 -1.71 27.93 5.30
N ALA A 775 -0.40 27.70 5.18
CA ALA A 775 0.46 28.34 4.20
C ALA A 775 1.02 27.30 3.21
N PHE A 776 1.07 27.63 1.92
CA PHE A 776 1.42 26.72 0.82
C PHE A 776 2.45 27.36 -0.12
N GLY A 777 3.41 26.58 -0.62
CA GLY A 777 4.36 27.04 -1.63
C GLY A 777 5.02 25.92 -2.43
N GLY A 778 5.37 26.19 -3.69
CA GLY A 778 6.12 25.27 -4.56
C GLY A 778 7.63 25.35 -4.33
N TYR A 779 8.34 24.25 -4.55
CA TYR A 779 9.80 24.20 -4.43
C TYR A 779 10.49 25.00 -5.55
N GLU A 780 9.90 25.06 -6.74
CA GLU A 780 10.43 25.76 -7.91
C GLU A 780 10.56 27.29 -7.71
N ARG A 781 9.90 27.84 -6.69
CA ARG A 781 10.07 29.22 -6.18
C ARG A 781 11.47 29.49 -5.61
N TYR A 782 12.22 28.44 -5.27
CA TYR A 782 13.51 28.51 -4.58
C TYR A 782 14.69 27.96 -5.38
N SER A 783 14.43 27.15 -6.41
CA SER A 783 15.45 26.42 -7.18
C SER A 783 16.51 27.34 -7.81
N SER A 784 16.13 28.50 -8.37
CA SER A 784 17.05 29.46 -8.99
C SER A 784 18.11 30.05 -8.07
N ARG A 785 17.92 29.99 -6.74
CA ARG A 785 18.91 30.39 -5.73
C ARG A 785 19.46 29.22 -4.91
N ALA A 786 18.99 28.00 -5.14
CA ALA A 786 19.63 26.81 -4.62
C ALA A 786 20.94 26.57 -5.38
N LYS A 787 21.98 26.13 -4.66
CA LYS A 787 23.27 25.72 -5.25
C LYS A 787 23.41 24.19 -5.31
N VAL A 788 22.27 23.51 -5.28
CA VAL A 788 22.09 22.06 -5.08
C VAL A 788 20.89 21.59 -5.90
N THR A 789 20.84 20.31 -6.24
CA THR A 789 19.76 19.68 -7.02
C THR A 789 19.41 18.30 -6.43
N GLY A 790 18.35 17.65 -6.91
CA GLY A 790 17.93 16.33 -6.42
C GLY A 790 17.67 16.31 -4.91
N ASP A 791 18.07 15.24 -4.23
CA ASP A 791 17.83 15.04 -2.80
C ASP A 791 18.45 16.14 -1.92
N GLU A 792 19.59 16.71 -2.31
CA GLU A 792 20.18 17.85 -1.61
C GLU A 792 19.28 19.10 -1.67
N PHE A 793 18.58 19.30 -2.80
CA PHE A 793 17.60 20.37 -2.94
C PHE A 793 16.33 20.10 -2.12
N ILE A 794 15.86 18.85 -2.05
CA ILE A 794 14.76 18.47 -1.17
C ILE A 794 15.12 18.77 0.30
N GLN A 795 16.31 18.40 0.77
CA GLN A 795 16.73 18.68 2.15
C GLN A 795 16.96 20.19 2.40
N TYR A 796 17.51 20.93 1.42
CA TYR A 796 17.60 22.39 1.45
C TYR A 796 16.22 23.05 1.61
N MET A 797 15.20 22.51 0.93
CA MET A 797 13.81 22.98 1.05
C MET A 797 13.20 22.62 2.40
N ARG A 798 13.29 21.37 2.86
CA ARG A 798 12.82 20.94 4.18
C ARG A 798 13.39 21.80 5.31
N ASN A 799 14.69 22.09 5.26
CA ASN A 799 15.36 22.99 6.22
C ASN A 799 14.80 24.42 6.17
N ARG A 800 14.54 24.97 4.98
CA ARG A 800 13.87 26.27 4.81
C ARG A 800 12.46 26.29 5.37
N VAL A 801 11.67 25.23 5.13
CA VAL A 801 10.27 25.12 5.61
C VAL A 801 10.25 25.05 7.14
N ASN A 802 11.12 24.25 7.76
CA ASN A 802 11.26 24.17 9.21
C ASN A 802 11.69 25.51 9.83
N GLN A 803 12.62 26.23 9.21
CA GLN A 803 13.05 27.54 9.67
C GLN A 803 11.94 28.60 9.54
N GLY A 804 11.18 28.58 8.44
CA GLY A 804 10.01 29.44 8.24
C GLY A 804 8.88 29.13 9.23
N ALA A 805 8.59 27.85 9.48
CA ALA A 805 7.59 27.42 10.44
C ALA A 805 7.96 27.78 11.89
N THR A 806 9.27 27.79 12.20
CA THR A 806 9.83 28.28 13.46
C THR A 806 9.60 29.79 13.59
N TRP A 807 10.05 30.57 12.60
CA TRP A 807 9.87 32.03 12.55
C TRP A 807 8.40 32.47 12.67
N GLN A 808 7.49 31.82 11.95
CA GLN A 808 6.07 32.14 12.01
C GLN A 808 5.45 31.80 13.37
N ARG A 809 5.86 30.69 14.00
CA ARG A 809 5.44 30.35 15.37
C ARG A 809 5.95 31.38 16.36
N ASP A 810 7.24 31.70 16.33
CA ASP A 810 7.89 32.58 17.31
C ASP A 810 7.26 33.99 17.31
N TYR A 811 6.90 34.51 16.13
CA TYR A 811 6.10 35.72 15.99
C TYR A 811 4.75 35.67 16.72
N PHE A 812 4.02 34.56 16.61
CA PHE A 812 2.74 34.42 17.31
C PHE A 812 2.89 34.07 18.79
N ASP A 813 3.94 33.35 19.19
CA ASP A 813 4.26 33.07 20.59
C ASP A 813 4.60 34.38 21.32
N PHE A 814 5.32 35.31 20.68
CA PHE A 814 5.46 36.69 21.14
C PHE A 814 4.07 37.34 21.33
N TRP A 815 3.23 37.39 20.30
CA TRP A 815 1.92 38.03 20.40
C TRP A 815 0.97 37.39 21.42
N TYR A 816 1.04 36.08 21.64
CA TYR A 816 0.27 35.35 22.65
C TYR A 816 0.62 35.80 24.08
N LYS A 817 1.91 36.08 24.33
CA LYS A 817 2.41 36.65 25.58
C LYS A 817 2.02 38.13 25.75
N MET A 818 1.93 38.89 24.66
CA MET A 818 1.71 40.36 24.70
C MET A 818 0.24 40.80 24.82
N ILE A 819 -0.75 39.98 24.46
CA ILE A 819 -2.17 40.38 24.51
C ILE A 819 -2.94 39.73 25.66
N ASN A 820 -4.03 40.39 26.07
CA ASN A 820 -4.92 39.92 27.12
C ASN A 820 -5.58 38.56 26.79
N GLU A 821 -6.04 37.87 27.82
CA GLU A 821 -6.55 36.49 27.71
C GLU A 821 -7.77 36.39 26.78
N GLU A 822 -8.68 37.35 26.83
CA GLU A 822 -9.84 37.47 25.93
C GLU A 822 -9.45 37.63 24.44
N SER A 823 -8.21 38.07 24.17
CA SER A 823 -7.72 38.37 22.82
C SER A 823 -6.78 37.31 22.26
N ARG A 824 -6.09 36.52 23.11
CA ARG A 824 -5.34 35.31 22.71
C ARG A 824 -6.18 34.39 21.85
N ASP A 825 -7.44 34.23 22.23
CA ASP A 825 -8.41 33.37 21.57
C ASP A 825 -8.82 33.82 20.15
N LYS A 826 -8.43 35.05 19.76
CA LYS A 826 -8.63 35.68 18.44
C LYS A 826 -7.47 35.41 17.48
N LEU A 827 -6.30 34.98 17.97
CA LEU A 827 -5.14 34.59 17.15
C LEU A 827 -5.37 33.28 16.37
N PHE A 828 -6.19 32.38 16.94
CA PHE A 828 -6.55 31.11 16.31
C PHE A 828 -7.44 31.31 15.09
N ARG A 829 -6.82 31.36 13.90
CA ARG A 829 -7.48 31.61 12.62
C ARG A 829 -7.03 30.58 11.57
N LYS A 830 -7.67 30.62 10.40
CA LYS A 830 -7.36 29.80 9.23
C LYS A 830 -7.09 30.72 8.03
N ILE A 831 -6.14 31.63 8.17
CA ILE A 831 -5.73 32.56 7.10
C ILE A 831 -4.97 31.74 6.05
N LEU A 832 -5.44 31.74 4.80
CA LEU A 832 -4.70 31.08 3.73
C LEU A 832 -3.48 31.94 3.37
N THR A 833 -2.31 31.35 3.23
CA THR A 833 -1.11 32.06 2.75
C THR A 833 -0.53 31.32 1.54
N TYR A 834 -0.37 31.99 0.41
CA TYR A 834 0.26 31.42 -0.78
C TYR A 834 1.61 32.11 -1.03
N ASP A 835 2.65 31.31 -1.26
CA ASP A 835 3.93 31.78 -1.81
C ASP A 835 3.76 32.19 -3.30
N GLY A 836 4.75 32.91 -3.84
CA GLY A 836 4.68 33.48 -5.19
C GLY A 836 4.95 32.49 -6.31
N PHE A 837 4.38 32.74 -7.50
CA PHE A 837 4.60 31.94 -8.72
C PHE A 837 5.82 32.40 -9.56
N PHE A 838 6.70 33.25 -9.01
CA PHE A 838 7.99 33.58 -9.64
C PHE A 838 8.96 32.39 -9.49
N TYR A 839 8.92 31.46 -10.44
CA TYR A 839 9.75 30.25 -10.47
C TYR A 839 10.91 30.42 -11.46
N ALA A 840 11.93 29.55 -11.39
CA ALA A 840 13.04 29.54 -12.33
C ALA A 840 12.58 29.42 -13.81
N ASN A 841 13.35 30.01 -14.73
CA ASN A 841 13.09 29.95 -16.17
C ASN A 841 14.34 29.52 -16.98
N ASP A 842 14.11 28.94 -18.16
CA ASP A 842 15.13 28.31 -19.02
C ASP A 842 16.23 29.26 -19.53
N LYS A 843 16.03 30.57 -19.42
CA LYS A 843 16.99 31.61 -19.86
C LYS A 843 17.86 32.15 -18.71
N GLY A 844 17.65 31.64 -17.49
CA GLY A 844 18.28 32.11 -16.26
C GLY A 844 17.47 33.21 -15.58
N GLY A 845 17.32 33.09 -14.25
CA GLY A 845 16.47 33.96 -13.43
C GLY A 845 15.05 33.42 -13.23
N ASP A 846 14.15 34.26 -12.73
CA ASP A 846 12.78 33.89 -12.36
C ASP A 846 11.74 34.50 -13.33
N SER A 847 10.61 33.83 -13.53
CA SER A 847 9.44 34.34 -14.26
C SER A 847 8.13 33.97 -13.55
N TRP A 848 7.10 34.82 -13.65
CA TRP A 848 5.79 34.53 -13.05
C TRP A 848 5.06 33.48 -13.89
N LYS A 849 4.93 32.26 -13.34
CA LYS A 849 4.20 31.15 -13.97
C LYS A 849 2.69 31.31 -13.82
N THR A 850 1.96 30.68 -14.73
CA THR A 850 0.50 30.53 -14.73
C THR A 850 0.11 29.12 -14.31
N LEU A 851 -1.17 28.86 -14.05
CA LEU A 851 -1.62 27.48 -13.76
C LEU A 851 -1.45 26.49 -14.93
N LYS A 852 -1.15 26.96 -16.16
CA LYS A 852 -0.98 26.10 -17.34
C LYS A 852 0.47 25.64 -17.54
N ASP A 853 1.42 26.28 -16.87
CA ASP A 853 2.84 25.93 -16.90
C ASP A 853 3.08 24.54 -16.29
N LYS A 854 4.11 23.85 -16.80
CA LYS A 854 4.33 22.41 -16.52
C LYS A 854 5.24 22.13 -15.31
N ASP A 855 5.50 23.13 -14.48
CA ASP A 855 6.17 22.98 -13.20
C ASP A 855 5.38 22.02 -12.29
N SER A 856 6.09 21.20 -11.51
CA SER A 856 5.50 20.04 -10.85
C SER A 856 4.50 20.43 -9.76
N SER A 857 4.81 21.43 -8.92
CA SER A 857 3.87 21.94 -7.91
C SER A 857 2.61 22.55 -8.52
N ILE A 858 2.68 23.05 -9.76
CA ILE A 858 1.52 23.54 -10.51
C ILE A 858 0.69 22.38 -11.05
N GLN A 859 1.31 21.39 -11.70
CA GLN A 859 0.60 20.23 -12.25
C GLN A 859 0.04 19.27 -11.17
N ASN A 860 0.69 19.20 -10.00
CA ASN A 860 0.28 18.34 -8.89
C ASN A 860 -0.65 19.00 -7.87
N PHE A 861 -0.56 20.32 -7.64
CA PHE A 861 -1.40 21.00 -6.64
C PHE A 861 -2.03 22.32 -7.09
N PHE A 862 -1.25 23.36 -7.41
CA PHE A 862 -1.81 24.72 -7.56
C PHE A 862 -2.79 24.83 -8.74
N GLY A 863 -2.46 24.19 -9.86
CA GLY A 863 -3.35 24.05 -11.03
C GLY A 863 -4.61 23.25 -10.69
N PRO A 864 -4.47 22.00 -10.19
CA PRO A 864 -5.59 21.19 -9.73
C PRO A 864 -6.52 21.82 -8.69
N VAL A 865 -6.02 22.67 -7.79
CA VAL A 865 -6.85 23.43 -6.83
C VAL A 865 -7.55 24.62 -7.51
N GLY A 866 -7.04 25.09 -8.65
CA GLY A 866 -7.58 26.20 -9.42
C GLY A 866 -7.38 27.57 -8.76
N ARG A 867 -6.65 27.65 -7.64
CA ARG A 867 -6.41 28.93 -6.94
C ARG A 867 -5.15 29.60 -7.48
N TYR A 868 -5.35 30.73 -8.13
CA TYR A 868 -4.30 31.58 -8.70
C TYR A 868 -4.58 33.05 -8.39
N TYR A 869 -3.53 33.85 -8.50
CA TYR A 869 -3.55 35.30 -8.35
C TYR A 869 -2.51 35.89 -9.30
N ILE A 870 -2.73 37.12 -9.75
CA ILE A 870 -1.84 37.79 -10.70
C ILE A 870 -0.74 38.56 -9.99
N ASN A 871 0.43 38.65 -10.64
CA ASN A 871 1.47 39.60 -10.24
C ASN A 871 0.93 41.04 -10.36
N ASN A 872 0.80 41.73 -9.22
CA ASN A 872 0.36 43.14 -9.13
C ASN A 872 1.53 44.12 -8.92
N GLY A 873 2.78 43.64 -9.01
CA GLY A 873 4.01 44.43 -8.82
C GLY A 873 4.44 44.64 -7.37
N GLN A 874 3.72 44.11 -6.37
CA GLN A 874 4.00 44.36 -4.95
C GLN A 874 5.06 43.41 -4.35
N GLY A 875 5.38 43.63 -3.08
CA GLY A 875 6.15 42.71 -2.24
C GLY A 875 5.34 41.46 -1.88
N ALA A 876 4.29 41.68 -1.11
CA ALA A 876 3.17 40.79 -0.84
C ALA A 876 1.88 41.64 -0.74
N TYR A 877 0.74 41.03 -0.43
CA TYR A 877 -0.43 41.74 0.09
C TYR A 877 -1.40 40.81 0.85
N ALA A 878 -2.11 41.36 1.83
CA ALA A 878 -3.23 40.73 2.53
C ALA A 878 -4.59 41.33 2.15
N ASN A 879 -5.67 40.58 2.39
CA ASN A 879 -7.06 41.07 2.28
C ASN A 879 -7.93 40.79 3.53
N GLY A 880 -7.32 40.43 4.66
CA GLY A 880 -8.02 40.05 5.90
C GLY A 880 -8.40 38.57 6.00
N LEU A 881 -8.29 37.79 4.91
CA LEU A 881 -8.62 36.36 4.83
C LEU A 881 -7.51 35.52 4.17
N ILE A 882 -6.82 36.09 3.18
CA ILE A 882 -5.72 35.48 2.43
C ILE A 882 -4.52 36.44 2.38
N ILE A 883 -3.31 35.87 2.36
CA ILE A 883 -2.04 36.55 2.10
C ILE A 883 -1.41 35.98 0.83
N HIS A 884 -0.86 36.86 0.00
CA HIS A 884 -0.28 36.57 -1.30
C HIS A 884 1.14 37.14 -1.40
N PHE A 885 2.16 36.28 -1.40
CA PHE A 885 3.55 36.70 -1.61
C PHE A 885 3.83 36.88 -3.10
N ILE A 886 4.22 38.08 -3.53
CA ILE A 886 4.45 38.38 -4.94
C ILE A 886 5.94 38.24 -5.23
N SER A 887 6.73 39.28 -4.97
CA SER A 887 8.16 39.29 -5.30
C SER A 887 9.03 38.73 -4.18
N TYR A 888 8.64 38.90 -2.90
CA TYR A 888 9.30 38.25 -1.76
C TYR A 888 9.02 36.74 -1.71
N ARG A 889 9.88 35.99 -1.00
CA ARG A 889 9.79 34.52 -0.85
C ARG A 889 9.53 34.17 0.59
N MET A 890 8.40 33.52 0.88
CA MET A 890 7.93 33.33 2.27
C MET A 890 8.92 32.64 3.22
N LEU A 891 9.80 31.78 2.71
CA LEU A 891 10.83 31.06 3.49
C LEU A 891 12.20 31.75 3.55
N ASP A 892 12.37 32.89 2.87
CA ASP A 892 13.56 33.75 3.03
C ASP A 892 13.31 34.80 4.13
N ARG A 893 14.40 35.41 4.61
CA ARG A 893 14.40 36.36 5.75
C ARG A 893 13.60 37.64 5.49
N ASP A 894 13.53 38.09 4.24
CA ASP A 894 12.70 39.20 3.80
C ASP A 894 11.21 38.83 3.76
N GLY A 895 10.87 37.63 3.29
CA GLY A 895 9.52 37.08 3.36
C GLY A 895 9.02 36.86 4.79
N ALA A 896 9.87 36.41 5.70
CA ALA A 896 9.54 36.26 7.12
C ALA A 896 9.27 37.61 7.83
N ALA A 897 10.01 38.67 7.49
CA ALA A 897 9.69 40.02 7.95
C ALA A 897 8.36 40.51 7.37
N THR A 898 8.15 40.31 6.06
CA THR A 898 6.90 40.67 5.36
C THR A 898 5.70 39.90 5.91
N PHE A 899 5.86 38.65 6.35
CA PHE A 899 4.81 37.89 7.02
C PHE A 899 4.29 38.65 8.26
N THR A 900 5.17 39.27 9.06
CA THR A 900 4.73 40.07 10.23
C THR A 900 4.03 41.37 9.86
N HIS A 901 4.42 41.97 8.73
CA HIS A 901 3.75 43.13 8.16
C HIS A 901 2.31 42.77 7.76
N GLU A 902 2.14 41.74 6.94
CA GLU A 902 0.82 41.26 6.51
C GLU A 902 -0.02 40.73 7.68
N MET A 903 0.59 40.12 8.69
CA MET A 903 -0.13 39.71 9.90
C MET A 903 -0.59 40.91 10.73
N THR A 904 0.17 42.01 10.76
CA THR A 904 -0.31 43.25 11.38
C THR A 904 -1.59 43.72 10.68
N HIS A 905 -1.63 43.74 9.34
CA HIS A 905 -2.84 44.09 8.59
C HIS A 905 -4.04 43.16 8.85
N ASN A 906 -3.81 41.90 9.22
CA ASN A 906 -4.84 40.91 9.54
C ASN A 906 -5.30 40.92 11.01
N PHE A 907 -4.46 41.38 11.95
CA PHE A 907 -4.66 41.20 13.38
C PHE A 907 -4.69 42.48 14.22
N ASP A 908 -4.22 43.62 13.71
CA ASP A 908 -4.13 44.86 14.49
C ASP A 908 -5.48 45.29 15.07
N GLY A 909 -6.51 45.46 14.25
CA GLY A 909 -7.85 45.85 14.69
C GLY A 909 -8.63 44.77 15.45
N THR A 910 -8.12 43.53 15.57
CA THR A 910 -8.88 42.39 16.11
C THR A 910 -8.22 41.72 17.32
N ALA A 911 -6.95 41.33 17.22
CA ALA A 911 -6.21 40.65 18.28
C ALA A 911 -5.21 41.59 18.97
N TYR A 912 -4.36 42.30 18.22
CA TYR A 912 -3.26 43.09 18.81
C TYR A 912 -3.82 44.32 19.55
N PHE A 913 -4.71 45.08 18.93
CA PHE A 913 -5.47 46.14 19.63
C PHE A 913 -6.68 45.58 20.39
N GLU A 914 -6.66 44.30 20.77
CA GLU A 914 -7.62 43.65 21.68
C GLU A 914 -9.11 43.77 21.28
N GLY A 915 -9.38 44.04 20.00
CA GLY A 915 -10.71 44.28 19.45
C GLY A 915 -11.20 45.73 19.53
N LYS A 916 -10.35 46.68 19.92
CA LYS A 916 -10.67 48.12 19.96
C LYS A 916 -10.61 48.81 18.59
N GLY A 917 -10.03 48.15 17.58
CA GLY A 917 -9.83 48.71 16.23
C GLY A 917 -8.67 49.70 16.13
N ARG A 918 -8.23 49.99 14.89
CA ARG A 918 -7.26 51.05 14.58
C ARG A 918 -7.78 52.41 15.06
N ARG A 919 -6.92 53.29 15.57
CA ARG A 919 -7.28 54.68 15.89
C ARG A 919 -7.70 55.44 14.62
N GLU A 920 -8.86 56.09 14.64
CA GLU A 920 -9.32 56.87 13.47
C GLU A 920 -8.34 58.01 13.16
N GLY A 921 -8.06 58.21 11.87
CA GLY A 921 -6.98 59.07 11.42
C GLY A 921 -5.62 58.38 11.23
N LEU A 922 -5.44 57.14 11.69
CA LEU A 922 -4.26 56.32 11.38
C LEU A 922 -4.62 55.22 10.38
N GLY A 923 -3.81 55.10 9.32
CA GLY A 923 -4.00 54.10 8.27
C GLY A 923 -3.46 52.71 8.66
N ALA A 924 -3.45 51.74 7.74
CA ALA A 924 -2.98 50.39 8.05
C ALA A 924 -1.44 50.28 8.09
N GLU A 925 -0.76 50.93 7.14
CA GLU A 925 0.70 50.85 6.93
C GLU A 925 1.49 51.49 8.07
N VAL A 926 0.86 52.41 8.80
CA VAL A 926 1.48 53.08 9.95
C VAL A 926 1.60 52.16 11.17
N PHE A 927 0.80 51.09 11.25
CA PHE A 927 0.90 50.08 12.32
C PHE A 927 1.85 48.94 11.93
N ALA A 928 1.89 48.57 10.65
CA ALA A 928 2.79 47.54 10.15
C ALA A 928 4.24 48.07 10.06
N ARG A 929 4.56 48.79 8.97
CA ARG A 929 5.95 49.14 8.62
C ARG A 929 6.61 50.02 9.67
N GLY A 930 7.72 49.56 10.24
CA GLY A 930 8.52 50.34 11.20
C GLY A 930 7.81 50.59 12.54
N MET A 931 6.87 49.71 12.92
CA MET A 931 6.16 49.75 14.21
C MET A 931 5.95 48.33 14.76
N LEU A 932 5.07 47.50 14.15
CA LEU A 932 4.80 46.11 14.56
C LEU A 932 5.36 45.05 13.59
N GLU A 933 5.80 45.45 12.40
CA GLU A 933 6.66 44.64 11.54
C GLU A 933 8.01 44.39 12.21
N ALA A 934 8.48 43.14 12.16
CA ALA A 934 9.77 42.76 12.68
C ALA A 934 10.91 43.37 11.82
N PRO A 935 11.94 43.98 12.43
CA PRO A 935 13.12 44.45 11.72
C PRO A 935 13.79 43.27 10.99
N MET A 936 13.87 43.36 9.66
CA MET A 936 14.40 42.29 8.80
C MET A 936 15.79 41.80 9.24
N TYR A 937 16.64 42.69 9.76
CA TYR A 937 17.94 42.35 10.34
C TYR A 937 18.06 42.97 11.72
N VAL A 938 18.62 42.23 12.69
CA VAL A 938 18.90 42.78 14.03
C VAL A 938 19.94 43.92 14.01
N SER A 939 20.65 44.11 12.90
CA SER A 939 21.57 45.22 12.60
C SER A 939 20.91 46.44 11.91
N SER A 940 19.57 46.47 11.78
CA SER A 940 18.84 47.65 11.29
C SER A 940 18.86 48.78 12.32
N SER A 941 19.27 50.00 11.96
CA SER A 941 19.31 51.15 12.88
C SER A 941 17.96 51.90 12.97
N THR A 942 16.86 51.17 12.83
CA THR A 942 15.47 51.67 12.80
C THR A 942 14.70 51.18 14.02
N MET A 943 13.91 52.03 14.69
CA MET A 943 13.07 51.61 15.81
C MET A 943 12.10 50.50 15.39
N GLY A 944 11.93 49.51 16.26
CA GLY A 944 11.14 48.31 16.02
C GLY A 944 11.50 47.20 17.00
N ILE A 945 10.63 46.21 17.15
CA ILE A 945 10.81 45.07 18.04
C ILE A 945 11.10 43.85 17.19
N ASN A 946 12.25 43.19 17.39
CA ASN A 946 12.48 41.86 16.85
C ASN A 946 11.50 40.89 17.54
N THR A 947 10.71 40.16 16.76
CA THR A 947 9.65 39.25 17.27
C THR A 947 9.80 37.81 16.79
N LEU A 948 10.78 37.49 15.94
CA LEU A 948 10.99 36.11 15.43
C LEU A 948 12.42 35.70 15.08
N PHE A 949 13.36 36.63 14.83
CA PHE A 949 14.70 36.25 14.37
C PHE A 949 15.61 35.93 15.55
N THR A 950 16.15 34.73 15.59
CA THR A 950 17.28 34.40 16.50
C THR A 950 18.58 34.59 15.71
N ASP A 951 19.45 35.47 16.19
CA ASP A 951 20.72 35.87 15.58
C ASP A 951 21.88 35.77 16.59
N ASN A 952 23.11 36.00 16.12
CA ASN A 952 24.28 36.08 16.98
C ASN A 952 24.14 37.22 18.02
N PHE A 953 24.11 36.85 19.30
CA PHE A 953 24.08 37.78 20.42
C PHE A 953 25.27 38.76 20.44
N ASP A 954 26.47 38.29 20.08
CA ASP A 954 27.71 39.05 20.21
C ASP A 954 28.01 40.03 19.07
N ASP A 955 27.16 40.11 18.02
CA ASP A 955 27.40 40.97 16.85
C ASP A 955 27.59 42.46 17.22
N THR A 956 28.73 43.02 16.81
CA THR A 956 29.19 44.40 17.07
C THR A 956 28.44 45.47 16.26
N ASN A 957 27.44 45.07 15.45
CA ASN A 957 26.64 45.94 14.58
C ASN A 957 25.13 45.80 14.85
N ARG A 958 24.75 45.09 15.91
CA ARG A 958 23.37 44.81 16.33
C ARG A 958 22.72 46.00 17.06
N PHE A 959 21.43 46.21 16.78
CA PHE A 959 20.57 47.26 17.35
C PHE A 959 19.30 46.71 18.05
N HIS A 960 18.86 45.51 17.73
CA HIS A 960 17.69 44.85 18.32
C HIS A 960 18.09 43.62 19.15
N ALA A 961 17.24 43.19 20.09
CA ALA A 961 17.40 41.93 20.83
C ALA A 961 17.72 40.74 19.90
N ALA A 962 18.66 39.88 20.31
CA ALA A 962 19.19 38.80 19.50
C ALA A 962 18.32 37.54 19.50
N ASN A 963 17.65 37.24 20.61
CA ASN A 963 16.65 36.18 20.70
C ASN A 963 15.36 36.74 21.33
N PRO A 964 14.27 36.91 20.54
CA PRO A 964 13.02 37.47 21.05
C PRO A 964 12.27 36.51 21.98
N ASN A 965 12.36 35.21 21.72
CA ASN A 965 11.73 34.18 22.57
C ASN A 965 12.37 34.10 23.96
N GLU A 966 13.65 34.46 24.09
CA GLU A 966 14.33 34.59 25.39
C GLU A 966 14.20 35.97 26.02
N ARG A 967 14.10 37.05 25.22
CA ARG A 967 14.02 38.42 25.75
C ARG A 967 12.62 38.81 26.23
N TYR A 968 11.56 38.25 25.64
CA TYR A 968 10.17 38.62 25.94
C TYR A 968 9.35 37.39 26.36
N GLN A 969 9.15 37.25 27.67
CA GLN A 969 8.23 36.30 28.30
C GLN A 969 6.89 36.95 28.66
N ASN A 970 6.90 38.26 28.96
CA ASN A 970 5.73 39.01 29.42
C ASN A 970 5.77 40.49 28.95
N LEU A 971 4.74 41.24 29.30
CA LEU A 971 4.59 42.65 28.92
C LEU A 971 5.57 43.62 29.60
N ASP A 972 5.97 43.34 30.84
CA ASP A 972 6.96 44.13 31.56
C ASP A 972 8.36 43.94 30.95
N ASP A 973 8.69 42.76 30.41
CA ASP A 973 9.95 42.53 29.67
C ASP A 973 10.07 43.45 28.44
N VAL A 974 8.97 43.63 27.69
CA VAL A 974 8.93 44.54 26.53
C VAL A 974 9.00 46.00 26.98
N LYS A 975 8.26 46.36 28.04
CA LYS A 975 8.34 47.70 28.63
C LYS A 975 9.76 48.03 29.11
N GLU A 976 10.41 47.11 29.81
CA GLU A 976 11.79 47.25 30.29
C GLU A 976 12.77 47.36 29.12
N TYR A 977 12.69 46.47 28.12
CA TYR A 977 13.53 46.54 26.92
C TYR A 977 13.42 47.92 26.27
N MET A 978 12.19 48.42 26.07
CA MET A 978 11.94 49.72 25.49
C MET A 978 12.41 50.88 26.38
N HIS A 979 12.21 50.79 27.70
CA HIS A 979 12.67 51.78 28.68
C HIS A 979 14.21 51.90 28.69
N ASN A 980 14.91 50.77 28.78
CA ASN A 980 16.37 50.71 28.79
C ASN A 980 16.96 51.06 27.41
N MET A 981 16.26 50.76 26.31
CA MET A 981 16.60 51.26 24.97
C MET A 981 16.50 52.80 24.92
N PHE A 982 15.44 53.38 25.48
CA PHE A 982 15.27 54.84 25.54
C PHE A 982 16.19 55.53 26.56
N ASP A 983 16.63 54.85 27.64
CA ASP A 983 17.74 55.32 28.48
C ASP A 983 18.99 55.60 27.62
N VAL A 984 19.33 54.70 26.68
CA VAL A 984 20.42 54.91 25.71
C VAL A 984 20.05 56.01 24.72
N VAL A 985 18.93 55.90 23.99
CA VAL A 985 18.58 56.86 22.91
C VAL A 985 18.55 58.28 23.44
N TYR A 986 17.88 58.54 24.57
CA TYR A 986 17.82 59.87 25.16
C TYR A 986 19.18 60.39 25.65
N MET A 987 20.09 59.52 26.12
CA MET A 987 21.46 59.91 26.46
C MET A 987 22.27 60.31 25.21
N LEU A 988 22.16 59.55 24.11
CA LEU A 988 22.82 59.87 22.83
C LEU A 988 22.28 61.19 22.25
N GLU A 989 20.95 61.34 22.22
CA GLU A 989 20.29 62.56 21.76
C GLU A 989 20.65 63.78 22.63
N TYR A 990 20.69 63.63 23.95
CA TYR A 990 21.09 64.71 24.86
C TYR A 990 22.54 65.16 24.61
N ALA A 991 23.48 64.22 24.48
CA ALA A 991 24.89 64.55 24.26
C ALA A 991 25.11 65.30 22.93
N GLU A 992 24.46 64.85 21.86
CA GLU A 992 24.49 65.51 20.55
C GLU A 992 23.82 66.89 20.59
N GLY A 993 22.64 66.99 21.22
CA GLY A 993 21.93 68.25 21.38
C GLY A 993 22.79 69.30 22.08
N MET A 994 23.43 68.92 23.20
CA MET A 994 24.34 69.79 23.96
C MET A 994 25.63 70.15 23.20
N ALA A 995 26.14 69.26 22.33
CA ALA A 995 27.30 69.55 21.49
C ALA A 995 26.98 70.55 20.37
N VAL A 996 25.82 70.42 19.73
CA VAL A 996 25.37 71.28 18.62
C VAL A 996 24.82 72.62 19.11
N LEU A 997 24.22 72.68 20.29
CA LEU A 997 23.75 73.94 20.90
C LEU A 997 24.87 74.96 21.16
N LYS A 998 26.10 74.49 21.36
CA LYS A 998 27.32 75.33 21.48
C LYS A 998 27.73 76.00 20.16
N GLN A 999 27.21 75.54 19.02
CA GLN A 999 27.65 75.97 17.69
C GLN A 999 26.91 77.21 17.18
N ASN A 1000 27.48 77.85 16.17
CA ASN A 1000 26.89 79.03 15.52
C ASN A 1000 25.61 78.69 14.72
N ALA A 1001 24.83 79.72 14.38
CA ALA A 1001 23.56 79.58 13.66
C ALA A 1001 23.66 78.86 12.31
N SER A 1002 24.78 78.99 11.58
CA SER A 1002 24.96 78.30 10.29
C SER A 1002 25.10 76.79 10.46
N ILE A 1003 25.85 76.34 11.47
CA ILE A 1003 25.97 74.92 11.82
C ILE A 1003 24.62 74.38 12.29
N LYS A 1004 23.92 75.09 13.19
CA LYS A 1004 22.56 74.73 13.64
C LYS A 1004 21.59 74.57 12.46
N LYS A 1005 21.58 75.50 11.50
CA LYS A 1005 20.75 75.43 10.27
C LYS A 1005 21.09 74.27 9.34
N LYS A 1006 22.29 73.72 9.37
CA LYS A 1006 22.66 72.53 8.58
C LYS A 1006 22.39 71.22 9.33
N TRP A 1007 22.54 71.22 10.65
CA TRP A 1007 22.37 70.02 11.48
C TRP A 1007 20.92 69.71 11.83
N TYR A 1008 20.11 70.76 12.07
CA TYR A 1008 18.72 70.65 12.51
C TYR A 1008 17.72 70.98 11.42
N ARG A 1009 16.54 70.37 11.55
CA ARG A 1009 15.28 70.72 10.88
C ARG A 1009 14.21 70.95 11.94
N THR A 1010 13.08 71.55 11.54
CA THR A 1010 11.86 71.55 12.37
C THR A 1010 10.80 70.69 11.68
N ILE A 1011 9.97 70.01 12.48
CA ILE A 1011 8.87 69.17 12.01
C ILE A 1011 7.52 69.80 12.36
N GLU A 1012 6.65 69.92 11.35
CA GLU A 1012 5.36 70.62 11.42
C GLU A 1012 4.19 69.71 10.98
N ASN A 1013 2.99 69.99 11.49
CA ASN A 1013 1.77 69.27 11.12
C ASN A 1013 1.09 69.93 9.92
N VAL A 1014 0.99 69.19 8.81
CA VAL A 1014 0.19 69.56 7.64
C VAL A 1014 -1.23 69.04 7.86
N LEU A 1015 -2.12 69.92 8.29
CA LEU A 1015 -3.49 69.55 8.67
C LEU A 1015 -4.34 69.12 7.46
N ILE A 1016 -5.11 68.07 7.65
CA ILE A 1016 -5.99 67.44 6.66
C ILE A 1016 -7.43 67.54 7.16
N THR A 1017 -8.33 67.96 6.27
CA THR A 1017 -9.75 68.13 6.56
C THR A 1017 -10.56 66.86 6.34
N ASP A 1018 -11.54 66.59 7.19
CA ASP A 1018 -12.57 65.59 6.94
C ASP A 1018 -13.63 66.06 5.94
N LYS A 1019 -14.63 65.20 5.72
CA LYS A 1019 -15.77 65.41 4.82
C LYS A 1019 -16.53 66.72 5.08
N ASP A 1020 -16.56 67.16 6.33
CA ASP A 1020 -17.34 68.33 6.76
C ASP A 1020 -16.46 69.60 6.88
N GLY A 1021 -15.18 69.49 6.50
CA GLY A 1021 -14.20 70.58 6.49
C GLY A 1021 -13.39 70.74 7.78
N ASN A 1022 -13.57 69.87 8.78
CA ASN A 1022 -12.88 69.97 10.07
C ASN A 1022 -11.45 69.43 9.95
N GLN A 1023 -10.46 70.12 10.53
CA GLN A 1023 -9.05 69.69 10.53
C GLN A 1023 -8.79 68.57 11.56
N THR A 1024 -9.18 67.34 11.23
CA THR A 1024 -9.23 66.18 12.15
C THR A 1024 -8.01 65.26 12.09
N HIS A 1025 -7.09 65.47 11.16
CA HIS A 1025 -5.89 64.65 10.98
C HIS A 1025 -4.69 65.50 10.56
N ALA A 1026 -3.47 64.99 10.73
CA ALA A 1026 -2.25 65.62 10.25
C ALA A 1026 -1.40 64.66 9.42
N ALA A 1027 -0.73 65.17 8.40
CA ALA A 1027 0.52 64.61 7.87
C ALA A 1027 1.70 65.37 8.51
N ASN A 1028 2.94 64.87 8.42
CA ASN A 1028 4.10 65.62 8.90
C ASN A 1028 4.88 66.23 7.73
N ARG A 1029 5.50 67.39 7.93
CA ARG A 1029 6.50 67.96 7.02
C ARG A 1029 7.74 68.35 7.80
N VAL A 1030 8.91 68.10 7.22
CA VAL A 1030 10.20 68.53 7.75
C VAL A 1030 10.74 69.65 6.87
N ARG A 1031 11.22 70.74 7.48
CA ARG A 1031 11.76 71.90 6.73
C ARG A 1031 13.00 72.52 7.39
N PRO A 1032 13.81 73.29 6.63
CA PRO A 1032 14.84 74.15 7.20
C PRO A 1032 14.26 75.17 8.21
N LEU A 1033 15.09 75.57 9.18
CA LEU A 1033 14.75 76.63 10.12
C LEU A 1033 15.02 78.02 9.52
N THR A 1034 14.15 78.97 9.86
CA THR A 1034 14.40 80.40 9.71
C THR A 1034 15.43 80.89 10.74
N ASP A 1035 16.00 82.09 10.55
CA ASP A 1035 16.92 82.71 11.52
C ASP A 1035 16.23 82.91 12.88
N THR A 1036 15.00 83.43 12.88
CA THR A 1036 14.17 83.64 14.08
C THR A 1036 13.86 82.36 14.86
N GLU A 1037 13.85 81.19 14.20
CA GLU A 1037 13.70 79.90 14.88
C GLU A 1037 15.04 79.43 15.49
N VAL A 1038 16.16 79.66 14.81
CA VAL A 1038 17.51 79.28 15.27
C VAL A 1038 17.99 80.14 16.44
N ASP A 1039 17.65 81.43 16.44
CA ASP A 1039 17.98 82.37 17.51
C ASP A 1039 17.31 82.04 18.85
N LYS A 1040 16.31 81.15 18.86
CA LYS A 1040 15.72 80.59 20.08
C LYS A 1040 16.56 79.46 20.66
N LEU A 1041 17.26 78.67 19.84
CA LEU A 1041 17.92 77.42 20.25
C LEU A 1041 19.17 77.68 21.10
N LYS A 1042 18.97 77.86 22.41
CA LYS A 1042 19.99 78.26 23.39
C LYS A 1042 20.20 77.19 24.47
N THR A 1043 19.14 76.52 24.87
CA THR A 1043 19.07 75.46 25.88
C THR A 1043 18.62 74.14 25.23
N PHE A 1044 18.74 73.04 25.96
CA PHE A 1044 18.24 71.73 25.49
C PHE A 1044 16.71 71.74 25.31
N GLU A 1045 15.99 72.37 26.25
CA GLU A 1045 14.53 72.50 26.22
C GLU A 1045 14.02 73.23 24.97
N ASP A 1046 14.76 74.21 24.45
CA ASP A 1046 14.42 74.91 23.21
C ASP A 1046 14.36 73.97 22.00
N LEU A 1047 15.08 72.83 22.01
CA LEU A 1047 15.00 71.82 20.95
C LEU A 1047 13.64 71.10 20.96
N ILE A 1048 13.06 70.90 22.14
CA ILE A 1048 11.76 70.25 22.32
C ILE A 1048 10.65 71.25 21.97
N ASP A 1049 10.71 72.46 22.56
CA ASP A 1049 9.68 73.50 22.42
C ASP A 1049 9.57 74.08 20.98
N ASN A 1050 10.62 73.97 20.17
CA ASN A 1050 10.62 74.39 18.76
C ASN A 1050 10.55 73.21 17.77
N ASN A 1051 10.17 72.02 18.25
CA ASN A 1051 9.95 70.81 17.45
C ASN A 1051 11.14 70.45 16.55
N ILE A 1052 12.33 70.38 17.15
CA ILE A 1052 13.58 70.14 16.43
C ILE A 1052 13.79 68.64 16.17
N ILE A 1053 14.27 68.36 14.97
CA ILE A 1053 14.65 67.03 14.50
C ILE A 1053 16.00 67.09 13.78
N ASN A 1054 16.77 66.02 13.82
CA ASN A 1054 18.07 65.93 13.17
C ASN A 1054 17.93 65.77 11.63
N ARG A 1055 18.83 66.37 10.83
CA ARG A 1055 18.78 66.28 9.35
C ARG A 1055 19.22 64.93 8.77
N ARG A 1056 20.08 64.15 9.44
CA ARG A 1056 20.76 62.95 8.90
C ARG A 1056 19.83 61.86 8.33
N SER A 1057 18.54 61.89 8.66
CA SER A 1057 17.54 60.90 8.22
C SER A 1057 16.20 61.51 7.79
N TYR A 1058 16.13 62.83 7.60
CA TYR A 1058 14.91 63.54 7.24
C TYR A 1058 15.24 64.66 6.24
N ALA A 1059 14.72 64.56 5.01
CA ALA A 1059 15.18 65.42 3.92
C ALA A 1059 14.60 66.83 3.96
N ASP A 1060 15.22 67.73 3.20
CA ASP A 1060 14.85 69.15 3.16
C ASP A 1060 13.50 69.31 2.42
N ASP A 1061 12.53 69.94 3.09
CA ASP A 1061 11.15 70.15 2.62
C ASP A 1061 10.33 68.88 2.36
N GLU A 1062 10.77 67.74 2.92
CA GLU A 1062 10.08 66.46 2.80
C GLU A 1062 8.71 66.46 3.51
N THR A 1063 7.67 66.10 2.77
CA THR A 1063 6.30 65.94 3.31
C THR A 1063 5.97 64.45 3.43
N PHE A 1064 5.95 63.98 4.67
CA PHE A 1064 5.62 62.62 5.08
C PHE A 1064 4.11 62.43 5.03
N LYS A 1065 3.65 61.71 4.00
CA LYS A 1065 2.23 61.41 3.77
C LYS A 1065 1.68 60.54 4.92
N ARG A 1066 0.35 60.54 5.07
CA ARG A 1066 -0.33 59.56 5.94
C ARG A 1066 -0.37 58.19 5.26
N ASP A 1067 -0.38 57.15 6.09
CA ASP A 1067 -0.50 55.74 5.67
C ASP A 1067 0.67 55.32 4.76
N SER A 1068 1.90 55.36 5.30
CA SER A 1068 3.12 55.21 4.49
C SER A 1068 4.30 54.54 5.20
N TYR A 1069 5.20 53.98 4.38
CA TYR A 1069 6.29 53.06 4.74
C TYR A 1069 7.50 53.71 5.43
N TYR A 1070 7.28 54.73 6.26
CA TYR A 1070 8.33 55.47 6.96
C TYR A 1070 8.81 54.74 8.22
N ASN A 1071 10.13 54.58 8.36
CA ASN A 1071 10.79 54.03 9.55
C ASN A 1071 11.36 55.16 10.41
N ILE A 1072 11.33 55.02 11.74
CA ILE A 1072 11.99 55.96 12.65
C ILE A 1072 13.44 55.51 12.90
N PRO A 1073 14.47 56.37 12.74
CA PRO A 1073 15.85 56.03 13.05
C PRO A 1073 16.09 56.00 14.57
N ILE A 1074 16.97 55.09 15.03
CA ILE A 1074 17.41 55.00 16.44
C ILE A 1074 18.45 56.09 16.76
N LEU A 1075 19.35 56.39 15.81
CA LEU A 1075 20.57 57.20 16.04
C LEU A 1075 20.50 58.64 15.54
N SER A 1076 19.37 59.07 14.97
CA SER A 1076 19.19 60.42 14.42
C SER A 1076 18.11 61.14 15.22
N ALA A 1077 18.53 62.13 16.01
CA ALA A 1077 17.74 62.65 17.13
C ALA A 1077 16.36 63.24 16.73
N ASN A 1078 15.32 62.92 17.52
CA ASN A 1078 13.99 63.53 17.40
C ASN A 1078 13.50 64.08 18.76
N TYR A 1079 13.93 65.31 19.04
CA TYR A 1079 13.56 66.08 20.24
C TYR A 1079 12.09 66.50 20.25
N ALA A 1080 11.46 66.61 19.08
CA ALA A 1080 10.11 67.14 18.93
C ALA A 1080 9.04 66.38 19.74
N ALA A 1081 7.97 67.10 20.06
CA ALA A 1081 6.81 66.61 20.80
C ALA A 1081 5.49 67.17 20.22
N ILE A 1082 5.47 67.49 18.93
CA ILE A 1082 4.31 68.09 18.24
C ILE A 1082 3.11 67.14 18.23
N ASP A 1083 1.98 67.65 18.70
CA ASP A 1083 0.71 66.94 18.82
C ASP A 1083 -0.36 67.47 17.85
N ASN A 1084 -1.41 66.69 17.62
CA ASN A 1084 -2.63 67.14 16.98
C ASN A 1084 -3.80 67.17 17.98
N LYS A 1085 -3.97 68.30 18.66
CA LYS A 1085 -5.07 68.51 19.63
C LYS A 1085 -6.46 68.31 19.04
N ASN A 1086 -6.60 68.52 17.73
CA ASN A 1086 -7.85 68.38 16.98
C ASN A 1086 -8.01 66.99 16.36
N GLY A 1087 -7.07 66.06 16.51
CA GLY A 1087 -7.04 64.88 15.65
C GLY A 1087 -5.96 63.83 15.89
N ALA A 1088 -5.73 63.02 14.85
CA ALA A 1088 -4.59 62.10 14.79
C ALA A 1088 -3.33 62.81 14.26
N PRO A 1089 -2.13 62.49 14.77
CA PRO A 1089 -0.87 63.05 14.28
C PRO A 1089 -0.41 62.35 12.99
N GLY A 1090 0.60 62.92 12.32
CA GLY A 1090 1.23 62.31 11.15
C GLY A 1090 2.12 61.11 11.50
N ASP A 1091 2.35 60.25 10.52
CA ASP A 1091 3.02 58.94 10.64
C ASP A 1091 4.37 58.96 11.38
N VAL A 1092 5.20 60.00 11.17
CA VAL A 1092 6.54 60.08 11.79
C VAL A 1092 6.43 60.35 13.30
N MET A 1093 5.62 61.34 13.67
CA MET A 1093 5.44 61.72 15.07
C MET A 1093 4.56 60.73 15.83
N TYR A 1094 3.56 60.14 15.16
CA TYR A 1094 2.82 59.01 15.70
C TYR A 1094 3.78 57.87 16.12
N LYS A 1095 4.63 57.36 15.22
CA LYS A 1095 5.51 56.22 15.54
C LYS A 1095 6.50 56.56 16.65
N ARG A 1096 7.14 57.75 16.62
CA ARG A 1096 8.07 58.17 17.67
C ARG A 1096 7.38 58.25 19.04
N ILE A 1097 6.23 58.93 19.15
CA ILE A 1097 5.50 59.05 20.41
C ILE A 1097 4.94 57.69 20.87
N ALA A 1098 4.50 56.82 19.96
CA ALA A 1098 4.03 55.47 20.29
C ALA A 1098 5.15 54.60 20.90
N PHE A 1099 6.38 54.69 20.39
CA PHE A 1099 7.55 54.05 20.99
C PHE A 1099 7.93 54.66 22.36
N GLU A 1100 7.86 55.99 22.51
CA GLU A 1100 8.15 56.69 23.78
C GLU A 1100 7.09 56.35 24.87
N LEU A 1101 5.82 56.23 24.50
CA LEU A 1101 4.74 55.76 25.38
C LEU A 1101 4.89 54.28 25.76
N LEU A 1102 5.34 53.43 24.84
CA LEU A 1102 5.64 52.03 25.14
C LEU A 1102 6.78 51.90 26.16
N ALA A 1103 7.81 52.75 26.06
CA ALA A 1103 8.93 52.82 27.01
C ALA A 1103 8.53 53.40 28.39
N ALA A 1104 7.65 54.41 28.43
CA ALA A 1104 7.24 55.06 29.67
C ALA A 1104 6.14 54.29 30.42
N LYS A 1105 5.10 53.82 29.70
CA LYS A 1105 3.87 53.27 30.28
C LYS A 1105 3.61 51.80 29.94
N GLY A 1106 4.34 51.20 28.99
CA GLY A 1106 4.12 49.83 28.54
C GLY A 1106 2.96 49.71 27.54
N TYR A 1107 2.62 48.46 27.18
CA TYR A 1107 1.65 48.19 26.11
C TYR A 1107 0.25 48.69 26.44
N HIS A 1108 -0.38 48.17 27.51
CA HIS A 1108 -1.73 48.57 27.93
C HIS A 1108 -1.80 49.98 28.50
N GLY A 1109 -0.72 50.49 29.11
CA GLY A 1109 -0.69 51.80 29.76
C GLY A 1109 -0.41 53.00 28.83
N GLY A 1110 0.15 52.76 27.64
CA GLY A 1110 0.59 53.85 26.75
C GLY A 1110 0.35 53.56 25.28
N TYR A 1111 0.90 52.46 24.76
CA TYR A 1111 0.83 52.14 23.34
C TYR A 1111 -0.61 51.86 22.87
N LEU A 1112 -1.30 50.89 23.49
CA LEU A 1112 -2.65 50.49 23.11
C LEU A 1112 -3.67 51.66 23.17
N PRO A 1113 -3.71 52.49 24.24
CA PRO A 1113 -4.59 53.66 24.29
C PRO A 1113 -4.30 54.73 23.22
N TYR A 1114 -3.05 54.86 22.75
CA TYR A 1114 -2.62 55.86 21.78
C TYR A 1114 -2.71 55.39 20.31
N SER A 1115 -2.62 54.08 20.06
CA SER A 1115 -2.64 53.46 18.73
C SER A 1115 -4.02 52.92 18.31
N SER A 1116 -4.92 52.68 19.25
CA SER A 1116 -6.24 52.07 18.98
C SER A 1116 -7.41 53.04 19.19
N ASN A 1117 -8.61 52.62 18.75
CA ASN A 1117 -9.87 53.31 19.03
C ASN A 1117 -10.43 52.99 20.44
N MET A 1118 -9.58 52.61 21.41
CA MET A 1118 -9.97 52.28 22.79
C MET A 1118 -10.87 53.32 23.46
N TYR A 1119 -10.58 54.61 23.25
CA TYR A 1119 -11.36 55.72 23.79
C TYR A 1119 -12.39 56.32 22.82
N ALA A 1120 -12.61 55.72 21.63
CA ALA A 1120 -13.42 56.33 20.59
C ALA A 1120 -14.89 56.54 20.99
N GLN A 1121 -15.48 55.67 21.82
CA GLN A 1121 -16.84 55.89 22.31
C GLN A 1121 -16.90 57.09 23.27
N GLU A 1122 -15.96 57.18 24.22
CA GLU A 1122 -15.87 58.32 25.14
C GLU A 1122 -15.60 59.64 24.41
N ALA A 1123 -14.78 59.63 23.37
CA ALA A 1123 -14.52 60.78 22.51
C ALA A 1123 -15.80 61.23 21.78
N PHE A 1124 -16.56 60.27 21.21
CA PHE A 1124 -17.84 60.54 20.54
C PHE A 1124 -18.87 61.16 21.48
N ASP A 1125 -19.01 60.60 22.68
CA ASP A 1125 -19.98 61.04 23.69
C ASP A 1125 -19.59 62.41 24.29
N ALA A 1126 -18.29 62.71 24.37
CA ALA A 1126 -17.77 64.05 24.66
C ALA A 1126 -17.84 65.04 23.47
N GLY A 1127 -18.37 64.61 22.31
CA GLY A 1127 -18.60 65.45 21.14
C GLY A 1127 -17.46 65.47 20.10
N TYR A 1128 -16.31 64.88 20.40
CA TYR A 1128 -15.20 64.72 19.46
C TYR A 1128 -15.56 63.62 18.45
N LYS A 1129 -16.01 64.00 17.26
CA LYS A 1129 -16.44 63.07 16.21
C LYS A 1129 -15.96 63.50 14.84
N THR A 1130 -15.75 62.55 13.95
CA THR A 1130 -15.44 62.78 12.53
C THR A 1130 -16.17 61.77 11.65
N TRP A 1131 -16.28 62.07 10.35
CA TRP A 1131 -16.81 61.13 9.37
C TRP A 1131 -15.74 60.10 8.97
N SER A 1132 -15.88 58.85 9.43
CA SER A 1132 -14.99 57.76 9.02
C SER A 1132 -15.34 57.29 7.61
N GLY A 1133 -14.38 57.40 6.69
CA GLY A 1133 -14.49 56.84 5.34
C GLY A 1133 -14.57 55.30 5.35
N TRP A 1134 -13.87 54.66 6.29
CA TRP A 1134 -13.85 53.21 6.47
C TRP A 1134 -15.20 52.67 6.97
N HIS A 1135 -15.74 53.27 8.04
CA HIS A 1135 -17.01 52.82 8.63
C HIS A 1135 -18.26 53.43 7.99
N ARG A 1136 -18.11 54.40 7.06
CA ARG A 1136 -19.19 55.12 6.36
C ARG A 1136 -20.24 55.74 7.31
N ARG A 1137 -19.79 56.20 8.47
CA ARG A 1137 -20.60 56.84 9.52
C ARG A 1137 -19.73 57.80 10.34
N TYR A 1138 -20.37 58.65 11.14
CA TYR A 1138 -19.66 59.32 12.22
C TYR A 1138 -19.21 58.32 13.27
N ILE A 1139 -17.98 58.46 13.74
CA ILE A 1139 -17.43 57.79 14.92
C ILE A 1139 -16.66 58.81 15.76
N GLY A 1140 -16.23 58.42 16.96
CA GLY A 1140 -15.43 59.30 17.81
C GLY A 1140 -14.03 59.53 17.26
N LEU A 1141 -13.55 60.75 17.46
CA LEU A 1141 -12.24 61.21 17.04
C LEU A 1141 -11.31 61.27 18.26
N THR A 1142 -10.55 60.20 18.46
CA THR A 1142 -9.55 60.11 19.54
C THR A 1142 -8.37 61.04 19.24
N THR A 1143 -8.44 62.29 19.69
CA THR A 1143 -7.39 63.30 19.46
C THR A 1143 -6.16 63.07 20.35
N ASP A 1144 -4.99 63.64 20.01
CA ASP A 1144 -3.82 63.55 20.89
C ASP A 1144 -4.04 64.23 22.24
N GLN A 1145 -4.86 65.30 22.29
CA GLN A 1145 -5.28 65.89 23.57
C GLN A 1145 -6.18 64.90 24.34
N PHE A 1146 -7.13 64.23 23.69
CA PHE A 1146 -8.00 63.26 24.36
C PHE A 1146 -7.22 62.06 24.93
N VAL A 1147 -6.19 61.58 24.23
CA VAL A 1147 -5.30 60.53 24.80
C VAL A 1147 -4.46 61.08 25.95
N PHE A 1148 -3.88 62.27 25.79
CA PHE A 1148 -3.10 62.93 26.84
C PHE A 1148 -3.89 63.10 28.14
N ASP A 1149 -5.13 63.58 28.03
CA ASP A 1149 -6.06 63.78 29.15
C ASP A 1149 -6.42 62.46 29.88
N LYS A 1150 -6.28 61.32 29.20
CA LYS A 1150 -6.58 59.98 29.75
C LYS A 1150 -5.38 59.29 30.38
N ILE A 1151 -4.16 59.43 29.83
CA ILE A 1151 -2.97 58.65 30.25
C ILE A 1151 -1.75 59.46 30.71
N LEU A 1152 -1.76 60.81 30.60
CA LEU A 1152 -0.61 61.66 30.95
C LEU A 1152 -0.95 62.92 31.78
N ALA A 1153 -2.16 63.46 31.69
CA ALA A 1153 -2.52 64.76 32.31
C ALA A 1153 -2.53 64.79 33.86
N GLN A 1154 -2.37 63.65 34.54
CA GLN A 1154 -2.15 63.59 36.00
C GLN A 1154 -0.68 63.81 36.39
N GLU A 1155 0.25 63.72 35.43
CA GLU A 1155 1.70 63.79 35.65
C GLU A 1155 2.37 64.94 34.88
N TYR A 1156 1.84 65.32 33.71
CA TYR A 1156 2.44 66.32 32.81
C TYR A 1156 1.37 67.32 32.33
N ALA A 1157 1.78 68.56 31.99
CA ALA A 1157 0.87 69.60 31.48
C ALA A 1157 0.73 69.61 29.95
N SER A 1158 1.69 69.03 29.21
CA SER A 1158 1.63 68.88 27.76
C SER A 1158 2.52 67.72 27.27
N TRP A 1159 2.38 67.35 25.99
CA TRP A 1159 3.28 66.40 25.32
C TRP A 1159 4.75 66.84 25.34
N ALA A 1160 5.00 68.17 25.28
CA ALA A 1160 6.33 68.72 25.47
C ALA A 1160 6.83 68.46 26.90
N ASP A 1161 6.04 68.74 27.93
CA ASP A 1161 6.45 68.51 29.33
C ASP A 1161 6.69 67.03 29.64
N PHE A 1162 5.92 66.12 29.02
CA PHE A 1162 6.21 64.67 29.03
C PHE A 1162 7.59 64.38 28.41
N LYS A 1163 7.85 64.85 27.18
CA LYS A 1163 9.13 64.65 26.48
C LYS A 1163 10.32 65.21 27.28
N LYS A 1164 10.17 66.40 27.86
CA LYS A 1164 11.14 67.03 28.77
C LYS A 1164 11.41 66.18 30.00
N ALA A 1165 10.36 65.71 30.68
CA ALA A 1165 10.50 64.83 31.84
C ALA A 1165 11.21 63.50 31.47
N MET A 1166 10.93 62.93 30.30
CA MET A 1166 11.61 61.72 29.82
C MET A 1166 13.12 61.94 29.60
N TYR A 1167 13.55 63.09 29.07
CA TYR A 1167 14.99 63.43 29.05
C TYR A 1167 15.53 63.70 30.46
N GLN A 1168 14.84 64.51 31.27
CA GLN A 1168 15.30 64.88 32.62
C GLN A 1168 15.49 63.67 33.53
N GLU A 1169 14.67 62.62 33.37
CA GLU A 1169 14.83 61.34 34.06
C GLU A 1169 16.21 60.71 33.78
N ARG A 1170 16.74 60.83 32.55
CA ARG A 1170 18.08 60.34 32.17
C ARG A 1170 19.17 61.32 32.59
N ILE A 1171 18.95 62.62 32.40
CA ILE A 1171 19.89 63.69 32.81
C ILE A 1171 20.23 63.55 34.31
N ASN A 1172 19.22 63.27 35.15
CA ASN A 1172 19.40 63.01 36.58
C ASN A 1172 20.24 61.75 36.90
N LYS A 1173 20.34 60.78 35.98
CA LYS A 1173 21.11 59.53 36.13
C LYS A 1173 22.54 59.61 35.57
N LEU A 1174 22.92 60.65 34.81
CA LEU A 1174 24.20 60.70 34.08
C LEU A 1174 25.45 60.61 34.99
N SER A 1175 25.34 61.00 36.26
CA SER A 1175 26.39 60.83 37.28
C SER A 1175 26.62 59.37 37.71
N ARG A 1176 25.72 58.46 37.32
CA ARG A 1176 25.77 57.00 37.53
C ARG A 1176 25.98 56.25 36.19
N PHE A 1177 26.55 56.90 35.18
CA PHE A 1177 26.89 56.31 33.88
C PHE A 1177 27.80 55.08 34.04
N LYS A 1178 27.37 53.91 33.56
CA LYS A 1178 28.19 52.69 33.59
C LYS A 1178 29.35 52.79 32.60
N PRO A 1179 30.59 52.45 32.99
CA PRO A 1179 31.70 52.41 32.04
C PRO A 1179 31.45 51.43 30.89
N ILE A 1180 31.73 51.85 29.65
CA ILE A 1180 31.50 51.06 28.44
C ILE A 1180 32.72 51.06 27.53
N THR A 1181 33.13 49.87 27.05
CA THR A 1181 34.24 49.71 26.11
C THR A 1181 33.69 49.57 24.68
N ILE A 1182 34.25 50.35 23.75
CA ILE A 1182 33.87 50.33 22.33
C ILE A 1182 35.10 50.23 21.43
N GLN A 1183 34.92 49.66 20.24
CA GLN A 1183 35.92 49.73 19.16
C GLN A 1183 35.66 51.00 18.33
N TYR A 1184 36.51 52.01 18.49
CA TYR A 1184 36.35 53.33 17.89
C TYR A 1184 37.67 54.11 17.82
N GLU A 1185 37.90 54.79 16.70
CA GLU A 1185 38.96 55.78 16.54
C GLU A 1185 38.54 56.85 15.53
N LEU A 1186 38.59 58.12 15.94
CA LEU A 1186 38.23 59.25 15.10
C LEU A 1186 39.15 59.31 13.87
N GLY A 1187 38.56 59.34 12.68
CA GLY A 1187 39.29 59.29 11.40
C GLY A 1187 39.48 57.88 10.81
N VAL A 1188 39.20 56.80 11.55
CA VAL A 1188 39.34 55.41 11.08
C VAL A 1188 37.99 54.65 11.15
N PRO A 1189 37.17 54.63 10.07
CA PRO A 1189 35.75 54.22 10.15
C PRO A 1189 35.46 52.76 10.53
N GLY A 1190 36.50 51.92 10.60
CA GLY A 1190 36.42 50.52 11.01
C GLY A 1190 37.52 50.13 11.99
N SER A 1191 37.99 51.06 12.84
CA SER A 1191 39.07 50.77 13.80
C SER A 1191 38.65 49.70 14.81
N THR A 1192 39.54 48.73 15.01
CA THR A 1192 39.45 47.70 16.07
C THR A 1192 40.04 48.19 17.40
N LYS A 1193 40.53 49.43 17.46
CA LYS A 1193 41.10 50.03 18.66
C LYS A 1193 40.03 50.21 19.74
N GLU A 1194 40.25 49.57 20.88
CA GLU A 1194 39.34 49.66 22.02
C GLU A 1194 39.61 50.91 22.86
N ILE A 1195 38.53 51.63 23.19
CA ILE A 1195 38.53 52.73 24.15
C ILE A 1195 37.45 52.48 25.19
N THR A 1196 37.75 52.76 26.46
CA THR A 1196 36.77 52.68 27.55
C THR A 1196 36.29 54.08 27.91
N ILE A 1197 35.00 54.30 27.73
CA ILE A 1197 34.29 55.51 28.12
C ILE A 1197 33.90 55.34 29.58
N THR A 1198 34.39 56.25 30.44
CA THR A 1198 34.39 56.07 31.90
C THR A 1198 33.39 56.96 32.65
N SER A 1199 32.79 57.93 31.98
CA SER A 1199 31.75 58.81 32.51
C SER A 1199 31.02 59.52 31.35
N PHE A 1200 29.89 60.17 31.64
CA PHE A 1200 29.19 60.96 30.64
C PHE A 1200 30.04 62.14 30.11
N GLU A 1201 30.88 62.78 30.92
CA GLU A 1201 31.79 63.85 30.48
C GLU A 1201 32.95 63.34 29.62
N HIS A 1202 33.27 62.04 29.68
CA HIS A 1202 34.13 61.40 28.69
C HIS A 1202 33.38 61.22 27.38
N TYR A 1203 32.15 60.68 27.42
CA TYR A 1203 31.31 60.50 26.23
C TYR A 1203 31.03 61.83 25.49
N GLN A 1204 30.61 62.87 26.23
CA GLN A 1204 30.32 64.21 25.69
C GLN A 1204 31.49 64.81 24.91
N ARG A 1205 32.73 64.63 25.39
CA ARG A 1205 33.94 65.11 24.69
C ARG A 1205 34.22 64.33 23.40
N LEU A 1206 33.91 63.03 23.37
CA LEU A 1206 34.01 62.23 22.14
C LEU A 1206 32.94 62.64 21.11
N VAL A 1207 31.71 62.95 21.56
CA VAL A 1207 30.66 63.52 20.70
C VAL A 1207 31.05 64.88 20.15
N GLU A 1208 31.69 65.74 20.95
CA GLU A 1208 32.16 67.06 20.50
C GLU A 1208 33.31 66.96 19.48
N GLN A 1209 34.25 66.04 19.67
CA GLN A 1209 35.32 65.77 18.68
C GLN A 1209 34.77 65.14 17.38
N ALA A 1210 33.80 64.25 17.49
CA ALA A 1210 33.09 63.68 16.35
C ALA A 1210 32.30 64.76 15.58
N LEU A 1211 31.63 65.67 16.30
CA LEU A 1211 30.93 66.81 15.71
C LEU A 1211 31.90 67.78 15.02
N GLU A 1212 33.07 68.07 15.59
CA GLU A 1212 34.10 68.90 14.95
C GLU A 1212 34.56 68.28 13.61
N SER A 1213 34.80 66.96 13.59
CA SER A 1213 35.14 66.25 12.35
C SER A 1213 33.99 66.22 11.33
N ASP A 1214 32.74 66.13 11.78
CA ASP A 1214 31.57 66.21 10.91
C ASP A 1214 31.32 67.62 10.39
N MET A 1215 31.61 68.65 11.18
CA MET A 1215 31.50 70.05 10.78
C MET A 1215 32.40 70.39 9.60
N ALA A 1216 33.59 69.77 9.50
CA ALA A 1216 34.50 69.91 8.37
C ALA A 1216 33.94 69.36 7.04
N ASN A 1217 32.89 68.52 7.07
CA ASN A 1217 32.19 68.02 5.87
C ASN A 1217 30.67 67.96 6.10
N ILE A 1218 30.13 69.02 6.71
CA ILE A 1218 28.78 69.03 7.31
C ILE A 1218 27.67 68.70 6.31
N ASP A 1219 27.80 69.12 5.05
CA ASP A 1219 26.79 68.85 4.03
C ASP A 1219 26.71 67.36 3.67
N ARG A 1220 27.83 66.62 3.74
CA ARG A 1220 27.85 65.16 3.58
C ARG A 1220 27.41 64.46 4.86
N ALA A 1221 27.95 64.85 6.02
CA ALA A 1221 27.60 64.24 7.30
C ALA A 1221 26.09 64.36 7.63
N THR A 1222 25.45 65.45 7.20
CA THR A 1222 24.00 65.69 7.41
C THR A 1222 23.08 65.22 6.28
N SER A 1223 23.61 64.79 5.11
CA SER A 1223 22.80 64.20 4.02
C SER A 1223 23.01 62.70 3.83
N HIS A 1224 24.06 62.13 4.41
CA HIS A 1224 24.36 60.70 4.34
C HIS A 1224 24.87 60.21 5.70
N ALA A 1225 23.96 59.75 6.56
CA ALA A 1225 24.24 59.37 7.94
C ALA A 1225 25.48 58.45 8.14
N PRO A 1226 25.77 57.44 7.27
CA PRO A 1226 26.97 56.61 7.41
C PRO A 1226 28.31 57.36 7.25
N ALA A 1227 28.32 58.61 6.79
CA ALA A 1227 29.52 59.46 6.74
C ALA A 1227 29.70 60.36 7.98
N SER A 1228 28.82 60.26 8.99
CA SER A 1228 28.90 61.04 10.23
C SER A 1228 29.66 60.27 11.32
N TRP A 1229 30.68 60.90 11.88
CA TRP A 1229 31.41 60.44 13.06
C TRP A 1229 30.55 60.42 14.31
N VAL A 1230 29.60 61.35 14.43
CA VAL A 1230 28.61 61.34 15.52
C VAL A 1230 27.72 60.10 15.39
N GLN A 1231 27.17 59.83 14.20
CA GLN A 1231 26.38 58.61 13.92
C GLN A 1231 27.18 57.32 14.20
N LEU A 1232 28.45 57.27 13.78
CA LEU A 1232 29.32 56.11 14.01
C LEU A 1232 29.61 55.90 15.50
N LEU A 1233 29.96 56.95 16.24
CA LEU A 1233 30.18 56.88 17.68
C LEU A 1233 28.91 56.42 18.41
N HIS A 1234 27.75 56.99 18.04
CA HIS A 1234 26.45 56.61 18.58
C HIS A 1234 26.14 55.13 18.32
N SER A 1235 26.42 54.62 17.11
CA SER A 1235 26.20 53.20 16.79
C SER A 1235 27.04 52.26 17.66
N LYS A 1236 28.31 52.60 17.92
CA LYS A 1236 29.22 51.79 18.72
C LYS A 1236 28.87 51.81 20.21
N VAL A 1237 28.50 52.97 20.76
CA VAL A 1237 28.02 53.08 22.15
C VAL A 1237 26.71 52.33 22.34
N TYR A 1238 25.73 52.50 21.43
CA TYR A 1238 24.45 51.80 21.49
C TYR A 1238 24.63 50.28 21.46
N ASN A 1239 25.37 49.75 20.48
CA ASN A 1239 25.59 48.31 20.36
C ASN A 1239 26.31 47.72 21.57
N ALA A 1240 27.33 48.41 22.08
CA ALA A 1240 28.09 47.93 23.21
C ALA A 1240 27.22 47.86 24.46
N TYR A 1241 26.37 48.86 24.72
CA TYR A 1241 25.39 48.79 25.81
C TYR A 1241 24.33 47.70 25.61
N LEU A 1242 23.79 47.52 24.40
CA LEU A 1242 22.82 46.45 24.09
C LEU A 1242 23.38 45.06 24.47
N ARG A 1243 24.67 44.81 24.22
CA ARG A 1243 25.35 43.57 24.61
C ARG A 1243 25.72 43.54 26.10
N GLN A 1244 26.31 44.60 26.65
CA GLN A 1244 26.72 44.68 28.07
C GLN A 1244 25.53 44.50 29.03
N THR A 1245 24.36 45.03 28.68
CA THR A 1245 23.12 44.95 29.48
C THR A 1245 22.28 43.69 29.22
N ASN A 1246 22.82 42.72 28.48
CA ASN A 1246 22.15 41.49 28.06
C ASN A 1246 20.77 41.73 27.41
N ASP A 1247 20.78 42.40 26.25
CA ASP A 1247 19.59 42.85 25.50
C ASP A 1247 18.71 43.80 26.32
N PHE A 1248 19.32 44.83 26.94
CA PHE A 1248 18.59 45.83 27.72
C PHE A 1248 17.73 45.23 28.85
N ARG A 1249 18.20 44.14 29.49
CA ARG A 1249 17.66 43.56 30.74
C ARG A 1249 18.15 44.26 32.01
N THR A 1250 18.96 45.31 31.85
CA THR A 1250 19.41 46.19 32.93
C THR A 1250 19.61 47.60 32.37
N SER A 1251 19.37 48.64 33.17
CA SER A 1251 19.68 50.03 32.75
C SER A 1251 21.19 50.25 32.57
N ILE A 1252 21.54 51.21 31.71
CA ILE A 1252 22.91 51.71 31.48
C ILE A 1252 23.44 52.63 32.58
N PHE A 1253 22.64 52.85 33.63
CA PHE A 1253 23.06 53.54 34.85
C PHE A 1253 23.20 52.53 35.99
N ASP A 1254 24.23 52.69 36.82
CA ASP A 1254 24.37 52.02 38.13
C ASP A 1254 23.31 52.53 39.12
#